data_AF-A0A8J9WQP7-F1
#
_entry.id   AF-A0A8J9WQP7-F1
#
_cell.length_a   1.000
_cell.length_b   1.000
_cell.length_c   1.000
_cell.angle_alpha   90.00
_cell.angle_beta   90.00
_cell.angle_gamma   90.00
#
_symmetry.space_group_name_H-M   'P 1'
#
loop_
_entity.id
_entity.type
_entity.pdbx_description
1 polymer ?
#
loop_
_entity_poly.entity_id
_entity_poly.type
_entity_poly.pdbx_seq_one_letter_code
_entity_poly.pdbx_strand_id
1 'polypeptide(L)'
;MAKVDGVRKRVAVVGSGITGLSAAWLLHRSGANVTLYESESCCGGHTLTDDSPGYPVDLGFQVYNLTTYPNLVGLLEQLGVDTEPSDMSFGLSIDGGALEWGSRGLGAIFAQRRNMFSPSFLRMVWDVIRFGREAQEVLKLKKYAEHSLGQYIREKGYSRAFISHYLLPMCAAVWSVPNAQVMEFPVVMLVRFWANHHLLDLFQRPLWRVVKGRSRSYVNKIVAELPDVRTSTPVTRVEPASGDRRAVVHAAGCAAEQFDAVIFATHTDTTLATLGSAAPEGVRPLLEAIPYGMNDIYLHTDADLMPRARATWSSWNFLGSAAAAAEPSADTSAVCVTYWLNNLQRLPPDAPDTFVTLNPPRPPAAECTIRHLHLAHPVFSFAAYEAQQKLPSIQGKGGIYYAGAWCGYGFHEDGLKAGMAAAAALGAKIPWTPRATSPKMSLADMFFLSTFDKFARRAISLGHLRFILPNGEELVYGSAASAVRSLPKEEEWMGKPGLSATVRVLSMAFFRKVITRHDTGLGEAYMEGDFEVDDLGALLAVVTVNAGNIEGNRGALGILNRIGDWALLFAHRARANTVEGSRKNIEEHYDAGNAMYKLFLDPSLTYSSGIHRPGESLEQAQLNKLDALIAMAGISKGDHVLEIGCGWGSMSIRAVQTTGCRWTGLTVSKQQLEEGVARVKAADLSDNITLLFCDYRHCSHLGPFDKVISCEMIEAVGHENLPAYFGAISSLLKPGGQAVIQAISEPDERYAAYCASSDFIREHIFPGGHLPSMGAMVDAARGTGLFVQECTDIGPHYAITLRAWREAWERERAAILQLGYSERYWRKFRFYFAYCEAAFDAKYIHNFQIRWSKAIDQSAPLEPSSSQELPKEPITKAAAPADPVTQVLLAIYFFLAGCVVSQSRMLWVMPAASAVFACILATVAAASSLLSSSYRSLSVEGQAWWCTDLVHLVYSALSFAAAAAYVAHHPSALSVTWTPTPEQAGLLPDLLVCISAGFFGFQLWTLVRNRLFKQTYLGIIHFALLLVLFGAAASKAQHTPLLTAMLLSELPSIFHMAGRLQDLIGVPLASWKRMTMRKCEVLTLPLFQLIPHFLIALDVIQHPDAFTARSYYGIAVAGCLYINAANLRKAVLTYLPSTKPSAARGHAHHE
;
A
#
# COMPACT_ATOMS: atom_id res chain seq x y z
N MET A 1 -25.39 -27.05 1.54
CA MET A 1 -25.88 -26.93 0.14
C MET A 1 -27.21 -27.64 0.02
N ALA A 2 -28.32 -26.91 -0.07
CA ALA A 2 -29.62 -27.50 -0.36
C ALA A 2 -29.71 -27.78 -1.87
N LYS A 3 -29.88 -29.05 -2.26
CA LYS A 3 -30.34 -29.43 -3.59
C LYS A 3 -31.75 -28.87 -3.76
N VAL A 4 -31.91 -27.85 -4.59
CA VAL A 4 -33.20 -27.48 -5.14
C VAL A 4 -33.37 -28.31 -6.41
N ASP A 5 -34.26 -29.28 -6.37
CA ASP A 5 -34.74 -30.04 -7.53
C ASP A 5 -35.55 -29.12 -8.46
N GLY A 6 -34.86 -28.22 -9.16
CA GLY A 6 -35.40 -27.42 -10.24
C GLY A 6 -34.96 -28.01 -11.59
N VAL A 7 -35.90 -28.27 -12.49
CA VAL A 7 -35.62 -28.69 -13.87
C VAL A 7 -34.60 -27.74 -14.50
N ARG A 8 -33.45 -28.27 -14.93
CA ARG A 8 -32.40 -27.47 -15.59
C ARG A 8 -32.95 -26.89 -16.89
N LYS A 9 -32.95 -25.56 -17.03
CA LYS A 9 -33.36 -24.89 -18.27
C LYS A 9 -32.48 -25.33 -19.43
N ARG A 10 -33.09 -25.62 -20.58
CA ARG A 10 -32.41 -25.98 -21.82
C ARG A 10 -32.35 -24.76 -22.73
N VAL A 11 -31.15 -24.30 -23.08
CA VAL A 11 -30.94 -23.06 -23.84
C VAL A 11 -30.13 -23.34 -25.10
N ALA A 12 -30.61 -22.88 -26.25
CA ALA A 12 -29.81 -22.86 -27.48
C ALA A 12 -29.11 -21.51 -27.62
N VAL A 13 -27.83 -21.52 -27.95
CA VAL A 13 -27.07 -20.31 -28.32
C VAL A 13 -26.66 -20.46 -29.78
N VAL A 14 -27.07 -19.51 -30.62
CA VAL A 14 -26.84 -19.53 -32.06
C VAL A 14 -25.74 -18.52 -32.40
N GLY A 15 -24.61 -19.00 -32.91
CA GLY A 15 -23.40 -18.23 -33.17
C GLY A 15 -22.39 -18.32 -32.03
N SER A 16 -21.12 -18.60 -32.35
CA SER A 16 -20.04 -18.78 -31.36
C SER A 16 -18.99 -17.66 -31.37
N GLY A 17 -19.38 -16.45 -31.77
CA GLY A 17 -18.59 -15.25 -31.46
C GLY A 17 -18.43 -15.04 -29.94
N ILE A 18 -17.67 -14.04 -29.52
CA ILE A 18 -17.49 -13.70 -28.09
C ILE A 18 -18.83 -13.58 -27.33
N THR A 19 -19.86 -13.05 -27.98
CA THR A 19 -21.21 -12.96 -27.44
C THR A 19 -21.80 -14.33 -27.10
N GLY A 20 -21.75 -15.27 -28.05
CA GLY A 20 -22.31 -16.61 -27.86
C GLY A 20 -21.49 -17.45 -26.90
N LEU A 21 -20.16 -17.42 -27.03
CA LEU A 21 -19.24 -18.12 -26.13
C LEU A 21 -19.43 -17.68 -24.67
N SER A 22 -19.48 -16.37 -24.42
CA SER A 22 -19.68 -15.86 -23.06
C SER A 22 -21.06 -16.20 -22.49
N ALA A 23 -22.12 -16.08 -23.29
CA ALA A 23 -23.46 -16.43 -22.86
C ALA A 23 -23.59 -17.93 -22.53
N ALA A 24 -23.09 -18.79 -23.43
CA ALA A 24 -23.12 -20.23 -23.28
C ALA A 24 -22.35 -20.67 -22.03
N TRP A 25 -21.14 -20.14 -21.84
CA TRP A 25 -20.28 -20.47 -20.71
C TRP A 25 -20.87 -20.05 -19.36
N LEU A 26 -21.42 -18.83 -19.27
CA LEU A 26 -22.07 -18.34 -18.05
C LEU A 26 -23.32 -19.14 -17.69
N LEU A 27 -24.15 -19.49 -18.68
CA LEU A 27 -25.33 -20.32 -18.49
C LEU A 27 -24.95 -21.73 -18.03
N HIS A 28 -23.96 -22.34 -18.67
CA HIS A 28 -23.47 -23.67 -18.30
C HIS A 28 -22.97 -23.70 -16.85
N ARG A 29 -22.09 -22.76 -16.46
CA ARG A 29 -21.59 -22.65 -15.08
C ARG A 29 -22.67 -22.32 -14.05
N SER A 30 -23.79 -21.76 -14.51
CA SER A 30 -24.98 -21.51 -13.67
C SER A 30 -25.96 -22.68 -13.62
N GLY A 31 -25.63 -23.81 -14.25
CA GLY A 31 -26.39 -25.06 -14.19
C GLY A 31 -27.41 -25.28 -15.32
N ALA A 32 -27.44 -24.43 -16.35
CA ALA A 32 -28.28 -24.64 -17.53
C ALA A 32 -27.71 -25.73 -18.45
N ASN A 33 -28.57 -26.41 -19.20
CA ASN A 33 -28.17 -27.30 -20.29
C ASN A 33 -28.08 -26.49 -21.58
N VAL A 34 -26.87 -26.28 -22.09
CA VAL A 34 -26.60 -25.37 -23.20
C VAL A 34 -26.15 -26.14 -24.43
N THR A 35 -26.77 -25.86 -25.57
CA THR A 35 -26.29 -26.28 -26.90
C THR A 35 -25.83 -25.04 -27.67
N LEU A 36 -24.55 -25.00 -28.04
CA LEU A 36 -23.96 -23.92 -28.85
C LEU A 36 -23.88 -24.37 -30.32
N TYR A 37 -24.56 -23.63 -31.21
CA TYR A 37 -24.53 -23.86 -32.65
C TYR A 37 -23.58 -22.86 -33.33
N GLU A 38 -22.72 -23.37 -34.20
CA GLU A 38 -21.80 -22.59 -35.03
C GLU A 38 -21.89 -23.08 -36.49
N SER A 39 -22.02 -22.13 -37.42
CA SER A 39 -22.09 -22.40 -38.86
C SER A 39 -20.73 -22.78 -39.43
N GLU A 40 -19.66 -22.18 -38.93
CA GLU A 40 -18.28 -22.43 -39.37
C GLU A 40 -17.70 -23.71 -38.76
N SER A 41 -16.58 -24.20 -39.31
CA SER A 41 -15.91 -25.40 -38.79
C SER A 41 -15.23 -25.20 -37.43
N CYS A 42 -15.06 -23.96 -36.98
CA CYS A 42 -14.45 -23.62 -35.70
C CYS A 42 -15.23 -22.52 -34.98
N CYS A 43 -15.10 -22.50 -33.65
CA CYS A 43 -15.71 -21.45 -32.84
C CYS A 43 -14.86 -20.17 -32.82
N GLY A 44 -15.53 -19.02 -32.60
CA GLY A 44 -14.88 -17.74 -32.36
C GLY A 44 -15.40 -16.59 -33.22
N GLY A 45 -15.90 -16.86 -34.43
CA GLY A 45 -16.33 -15.82 -35.37
C GLY A 45 -15.20 -14.81 -35.65
N HIS A 46 -15.39 -13.53 -35.34
CA HIS A 46 -14.33 -12.51 -35.44
C HIS A 46 -13.18 -12.70 -34.43
N THR A 47 -13.31 -13.57 -33.45
CA THR A 47 -12.19 -14.07 -32.65
C THR A 47 -11.41 -15.11 -33.45
N LEU A 48 -10.66 -14.64 -34.44
CA LEU A 48 -10.01 -15.49 -35.43
C LEU A 48 -8.49 -15.45 -35.28
N THR A 49 -7.90 -16.58 -34.87
CA THR A 49 -6.46 -16.80 -34.92
C THR A 49 -6.10 -17.67 -36.12
N ASP A 50 -5.06 -17.29 -36.86
CA ASP A 50 -4.54 -17.95 -38.06
C ASP A 50 -3.08 -18.36 -37.86
N ASP A 51 -2.70 -19.56 -38.35
CA ASP A 51 -1.33 -20.10 -38.24
C ASP A 51 -0.60 -20.22 -39.59
N SER A 52 -1.25 -19.83 -40.69
CA SER A 52 -0.71 -19.90 -42.05
C SER A 52 0.65 -19.20 -42.26
N PRO A 53 1.01 -18.11 -41.55
CA PRO A 53 2.35 -17.52 -41.68
C PRO A 53 3.45 -18.31 -40.94
N GLY A 54 3.13 -19.43 -40.29
CA GLY A 54 4.07 -20.24 -39.51
C GLY A 54 4.09 -19.91 -38.01
N TYR A 55 3.28 -18.95 -37.57
CA TYR A 55 3.08 -18.55 -36.17
C TYR A 55 1.65 -18.01 -35.99
N PRO A 56 1.09 -18.05 -34.77
CA PRO A 56 -0.29 -17.64 -34.54
C PRO A 56 -0.45 -16.12 -34.60
N VAL A 57 -1.37 -15.64 -35.45
CA VAL A 57 -1.76 -14.23 -35.59
C VAL A 57 -3.27 -14.06 -35.46
N ASP A 58 -3.72 -13.03 -34.76
CA ASP A 58 -5.15 -12.67 -34.73
C ASP A 58 -5.52 -11.80 -35.94
N LEU A 59 -6.61 -12.11 -36.64
CA LEU A 59 -7.03 -11.40 -37.86
C LEU A 59 -8.26 -10.49 -37.65
N GLY A 60 -9.13 -10.83 -36.68
CA GLY A 60 -10.32 -10.03 -36.35
C GLY A 60 -10.11 -9.23 -35.07
N PHE A 61 -10.48 -9.81 -33.92
CA PHE A 61 -10.19 -9.22 -32.62
C PHE A 61 -8.70 -9.40 -32.26
N GLN A 62 -7.96 -8.29 -32.24
CA GLN A 62 -6.50 -8.34 -32.08
C GLN A 62 -6.00 -7.85 -30.71
N VAL A 63 -6.74 -6.97 -30.02
CA VAL A 63 -6.20 -6.09 -28.97
C VAL A 63 -7.27 -5.55 -28.03
N TYR A 64 -6.88 -5.29 -26.78
CA TYR A 64 -7.73 -4.68 -25.76
C TYR A 64 -6.92 -3.88 -24.73
N ASN A 65 -7.58 -3.22 -23.79
CA ASN A 65 -6.92 -2.56 -22.65
C ASN A 65 -7.76 -2.72 -21.37
N LEU A 66 -7.14 -2.52 -20.19
CA LEU A 66 -7.82 -2.77 -18.91
C LEU A 66 -8.94 -1.78 -18.58
N THR A 67 -8.87 -0.56 -19.11
CA THR A 67 -9.84 0.49 -18.82
C THR A 67 -11.14 0.30 -19.60
N THR A 68 -11.03 0.03 -20.90
CA THR A 68 -12.18 -0.02 -21.81
C THR A 68 -12.84 -1.40 -21.86
N TYR A 69 -12.13 -2.46 -21.45
CA TYR A 69 -12.59 -3.86 -21.54
C TYR A 69 -12.66 -4.57 -20.17
N PRO A 70 -13.34 -4.00 -19.15
CA PRO A 70 -13.35 -4.58 -17.81
C PRO A 70 -14.02 -5.96 -17.72
N ASN A 71 -14.98 -6.28 -18.61
CA ASN A 71 -15.58 -7.61 -18.63
C ASN A 71 -14.66 -8.63 -19.27
N LEU A 72 -13.99 -8.28 -20.37
CA LEU A 72 -13.04 -9.19 -21.01
C LEU A 72 -11.90 -9.53 -20.04
N VAL A 73 -11.42 -8.54 -19.28
CA VAL A 73 -10.46 -8.76 -18.20
C VAL A 73 -10.98 -9.80 -17.20
N GLY A 74 -12.19 -9.61 -16.68
CA GLY A 74 -12.79 -10.57 -15.74
C GLY A 74 -12.95 -11.97 -16.33
N LEU A 75 -13.35 -12.08 -17.61
CA LEU A 75 -13.45 -13.36 -18.31
C LEU A 75 -12.08 -14.05 -18.44
N LEU A 76 -11.05 -13.34 -18.91
CA LEU A 76 -9.70 -13.89 -19.08
C LEU A 76 -9.11 -14.36 -17.74
N GLU A 77 -9.35 -13.62 -16.65
CA GLU A 77 -8.93 -14.02 -15.30
C GLU A 77 -9.62 -15.31 -14.84
N GLN A 78 -10.94 -15.42 -15.02
CA GLN A 78 -11.67 -16.63 -14.66
C GLN A 78 -11.24 -17.87 -15.45
N LEU A 79 -10.76 -17.65 -16.68
CA LEU A 79 -10.21 -18.71 -17.53
C LEU A 79 -8.71 -18.95 -17.27
N GLY A 80 -8.04 -18.13 -16.45
CA GLY A 80 -6.60 -18.18 -16.25
C GLY A 80 -5.82 -17.96 -17.56
N VAL A 81 -6.25 -17.01 -18.40
CA VAL A 81 -5.60 -16.67 -19.67
C VAL A 81 -4.76 -15.41 -19.49
N ASP A 82 -3.45 -15.54 -19.71
CA ASP A 82 -2.50 -14.46 -19.58
C ASP A 82 -2.43 -13.60 -20.84
N THR A 83 -1.88 -12.39 -20.71
CA THR A 83 -1.83 -11.38 -21.78
C THR A 83 -0.49 -10.65 -21.76
N GLU A 84 -0.16 -9.97 -22.85
CA GLU A 84 1.10 -9.24 -23.02
C GLU A 84 0.85 -7.80 -23.51
N PRO A 85 1.73 -6.83 -23.18
CA PRO A 85 1.60 -5.47 -23.67
C PRO A 85 1.68 -5.37 -25.19
N SER A 86 1.04 -4.35 -25.76
CA SER A 86 0.90 -4.10 -27.19
C SER A 86 1.00 -2.60 -27.48
N ASP A 87 1.44 -2.27 -28.69
CA ASP A 87 1.46 -0.90 -29.20
C ASP A 87 0.26 -0.66 -30.11
N MET A 88 -0.44 0.48 -29.94
CA MET A 88 -1.60 0.87 -30.74
C MET A 88 -1.35 2.18 -31.51
N SER A 89 -0.13 2.37 -31.99
CA SER A 89 0.20 3.57 -32.75
C SER A 89 -0.54 3.61 -34.08
N PHE A 90 -1.01 4.79 -34.45
CA PHE A 90 -1.60 5.14 -35.73
C PHE A 90 -0.58 5.85 -36.64
N GLY A 91 -0.59 5.49 -37.93
CA GLY A 91 0.18 6.11 -39.00
C GLY A 91 -0.70 6.49 -40.18
N LEU A 92 -0.27 7.48 -40.96
CA LEU A 92 -1.00 7.96 -42.14
C LEU A 92 -0.03 8.17 -43.30
N SER A 93 -0.45 7.73 -44.50
CA SER A 93 0.19 8.04 -45.77
C SER A 93 -0.87 8.43 -46.81
N ILE A 94 -0.69 9.61 -47.40
CA ILE A 94 -1.60 10.17 -48.42
C ILE A 94 -0.84 10.38 -49.74
N ASP A 95 -1.52 10.08 -50.85
CA ASP A 95 -1.04 10.23 -52.24
C ASP A 95 0.34 9.60 -52.46
N GLY A 96 0.51 8.36 -52.02
CA GLY A 96 1.78 7.64 -52.18
C GLY A 96 2.95 8.30 -51.43
N GLY A 97 2.69 8.86 -50.25
CA GLY A 97 3.72 9.44 -49.38
C GLY A 97 3.92 10.96 -49.53
N ALA A 98 3.05 11.65 -50.27
CA ALA A 98 3.07 13.11 -50.36
C ALA A 98 2.86 13.78 -49.00
N LEU A 99 2.11 13.14 -48.09
CA LEU A 99 2.03 13.51 -46.68
C LEU A 99 2.10 12.24 -45.83
N GLU A 100 3.05 12.19 -44.91
CA GLU A 100 3.17 11.09 -43.93
C GLU A 100 3.46 11.61 -42.53
N TRP A 101 2.81 11.00 -41.54
CA TRP A 101 3.11 11.18 -40.13
C TRP A 101 2.65 9.94 -39.34
N GLY A 102 3.29 9.69 -38.20
CA GLY A 102 2.91 8.63 -37.27
C GLY A 102 2.83 9.12 -35.84
N SER A 103 2.19 8.35 -34.97
CA SER A 103 1.94 8.71 -33.56
C SER A 103 2.96 8.11 -32.58
N ARG A 104 4.01 7.43 -33.07
CA ARG A 104 5.11 6.86 -32.27
C ARG A 104 6.13 7.93 -31.83
N GLY A 105 5.64 8.92 -31.09
CA GLY A 105 6.44 10.04 -30.58
C GLY A 105 6.77 11.10 -31.64
N LEU A 106 7.53 12.12 -31.23
CA LEU A 106 7.83 13.30 -32.06
C LEU A 106 8.59 12.96 -33.34
N GLY A 107 9.46 11.95 -33.31
CA GLY A 107 10.21 11.48 -34.48
C GLY A 107 9.30 10.92 -35.58
N ALA A 108 8.19 10.27 -35.22
CA ALA A 108 7.21 9.77 -36.18
C ALA A 108 6.26 10.88 -36.66
N ILE A 109 5.88 11.83 -35.80
CA ILE A 109 5.02 12.97 -36.18
C ILE A 109 5.73 13.84 -37.22
N PHE A 110 7.02 14.11 -37.01
CA PHE A 110 7.85 14.93 -37.90
C PHE A 110 8.83 14.10 -38.73
N ALA A 111 8.48 12.83 -39.02
CA ALA A 111 9.28 11.95 -39.87
C ALA A 111 9.62 12.64 -41.21
N GLN A 112 8.64 13.35 -41.79
CA GLN A 112 8.88 14.30 -42.86
C GLN A 112 9.21 15.68 -42.28
N ARG A 113 10.50 16.05 -42.24
CA ARG A 113 10.99 17.31 -41.62
C ARG A 113 10.29 18.58 -42.13
N ARG A 114 9.83 18.60 -43.38
CA ARG A 114 9.03 19.70 -43.95
C ARG A 114 7.75 20.01 -43.15
N ASN A 115 7.19 19.02 -42.46
CA ASN A 115 5.98 19.17 -41.67
C ASN A 115 6.20 20.08 -40.44
N MET A 116 7.45 20.19 -39.95
CA MET A 116 7.80 21.12 -38.86
C MET A 116 7.60 22.60 -39.24
N PHE A 117 7.60 22.90 -40.54
CA PHE A 117 7.50 24.26 -41.07
C PHE A 117 6.22 24.47 -41.89
N SER A 118 5.35 23.45 -41.99
CA SER A 118 4.09 23.54 -42.74
C SER A 118 3.00 24.16 -41.85
N PRO A 119 2.50 25.38 -42.16
CA PRO A 119 1.48 26.01 -41.33
C PRO A 119 0.19 25.19 -41.24
N SER A 120 -0.19 24.50 -42.32
CA SER A 120 -1.37 23.64 -42.35
C SER A 120 -1.21 22.40 -41.48
N PHE A 121 -0.01 21.79 -41.45
CA PHE A 121 0.29 20.64 -40.60
C PHE A 121 0.35 21.03 -39.11
N LEU A 122 1.02 22.13 -38.79
CA LEU A 122 1.06 22.63 -37.41
C LEU A 122 -0.33 23.02 -36.92
N ARG A 123 -1.17 23.60 -37.80
CA ARG A 123 -2.57 23.88 -37.48
C ARG A 123 -3.38 22.61 -37.25
N MET A 124 -3.16 21.55 -38.04
CA MET A 124 -3.76 20.23 -37.80
C MET A 124 -3.41 19.71 -36.41
N VAL A 125 -2.12 19.69 -36.04
CA VAL A 125 -1.67 19.23 -34.71
C VAL A 125 -2.31 20.06 -33.59
N TRP A 126 -2.40 21.38 -33.76
CA TRP A 126 -3.10 22.25 -32.81
C TRP A 126 -4.59 21.92 -32.69
N ASP A 127 -5.27 21.70 -33.82
CA ASP A 127 -6.69 21.33 -33.84
C ASP A 127 -6.94 19.93 -33.23
N VAL A 128 -5.99 18.98 -33.34
CA VAL A 128 -6.07 17.70 -32.60
C VAL A 128 -6.10 17.93 -31.09
N ILE A 129 -5.19 18.78 -30.58
CA ILE A 129 -5.12 19.12 -29.16
C ILE A 129 -6.39 19.87 -28.73
N ARG A 130 -6.87 20.79 -29.57
CA ARG A 130 -8.10 21.54 -29.34
C ARG A 130 -9.33 20.63 -29.30
N PHE A 131 -9.49 19.74 -30.27
CA PHE A 131 -10.59 18.79 -30.35
C PHE A 131 -10.63 17.87 -29.12
N GLY A 132 -9.48 17.34 -28.69
CA GLY A 132 -9.39 16.54 -27.47
C GLY A 132 -9.93 17.24 -26.21
N ARG A 133 -9.77 18.57 -26.11
CA ARG A 133 -10.27 19.39 -25.00
C ARG A 133 -11.75 19.75 -25.15
N GLU A 134 -12.16 20.18 -26.34
CA GLU A 134 -13.50 20.70 -26.60
C GLU A 134 -14.53 19.57 -26.74
N ALA A 135 -14.20 18.45 -27.38
CA ALA A 135 -15.15 17.38 -27.72
C ALA A 135 -15.93 16.86 -26.50
N GLN A 136 -15.34 16.86 -25.31
CA GLN A 136 -16.01 16.45 -24.06
C GLN A 136 -17.27 17.25 -23.74
N GLU A 137 -17.43 18.48 -24.25
CA GLU A 137 -18.64 19.27 -24.09
C GLU A 137 -19.86 18.63 -24.78
N VAL A 138 -19.63 17.87 -25.86
CA VAL A 138 -20.67 17.17 -26.62
C VAL A 138 -21.46 16.23 -25.72
N LEU A 139 -20.79 15.59 -24.76
CA LEU A 139 -21.42 14.67 -23.81
C LEU A 139 -22.21 15.40 -22.71
N LYS A 140 -22.03 16.71 -22.54
CA LYS A 140 -22.63 17.52 -21.47
C LYS A 140 -23.79 18.38 -21.95
N LEU A 141 -23.71 18.90 -23.17
CA LEU A 141 -24.65 19.89 -23.69
C LEU A 141 -25.72 19.23 -24.57
N LYS A 142 -26.99 19.36 -24.16
CA LYS A 142 -28.14 18.78 -24.87
C LYS A 142 -28.25 19.20 -26.33
N LYS A 143 -27.77 20.39 -26.70
CA LYS A 143 -27.84 20.88 -28.09
C LYS A 143 -27.18 19.92 -29.09
N TYR A 144 -26.17 19.15 -28.68
CA TYR A 144 -25.45 18.23 -29.56
C TYR A 144 -26.05 16.83 -29.66
N ALA A 145 -27.17 16.55 -28.99
CA ALA A 145 -27.79 15.22 -29.01
C ALA A 145 -28.17 14.75 -30.43
N GLU A 146 -28.62 15.69 -31.27
CA GLU A 146 -29.06 15.44 -32.65
C GLU A 146 -28.05 15.96 -33.70
N HIS A 147 -26.87 16.44 -33.28
CA HIS A 147 -25.88 16.94 -34.22
C HIS A 147 -25.17 15.81 -34.95
N SER A 148 -24.99 15.97 -36.26
CA SER A 148 -24.01 15.18 -37.00
C SER A 148 -22.59 15.68 -36.75
N LEU A 149 -21.60 14.83 -36.99
CA LEU A 149 -20.19 15.21 -36.91
C LEU A 149 -19.87 16.41 -37.81
N GLY A 150 -20.41 16.43 -39.03
CA GLY A 150 -20.23 17.53 -39.97
C GLY A 150 -20.80 18.86 -39.48
N GLN A 151 -21.96 18.84 -38.81
CA GLN A 151 -22.53 20.04 -38.18
C GLN A 151 -21.63 20.56 -37.06
N TYR A 152 -21.19 19.69 -36.16
CA TYR A 152 -20.32 20.04 -35.04
C TYR A 152 -18.98 20.66 -35.49
N ILE A 153 -18.34 20.06 -36.49
CA ILE A 153 -17.05 20.55 -37.01
C ILE A 153 -17.19 21.94 -37.64
N ARG A 154 -18.27 22.17 -38.40
CA ARG A 154 -18.55 23.47 -39.02
C ARG A 154 -18.80 24.53 -37.96
N GLU A 155 -19.58 24.22 -36.93
CA GLU A 155 -19.84 25.12 -35.80
C GLU A 155 -18.54 25.52 -35.07
N LYS A 156 -17.63 24.56 -34.85
CA LYS A 156 -16.37 24.80 -34.12
C LYS A 156 -15.24 25.40 -34.96
N GLY A 157 -15.36 25.38 -36.29
CA GLY A 157 -14.37 25.95 -37.21
C GLY A 157 -13.01 25.24 -37.14
N TYR A 158 -12.99 23.91 -37.17
CA TYR A 158 -11.72 23.15 -37.28
C TYR A 158 -11.14 23.26 -38.70
N SER A 159 -9.81 23.18 -38.82
CA SER A 159 -9.13 23.30 -40.11
C SER A 159 -9.38 22.10 -41.03
N ARG A 160 -9.35 22.34 -42.36
CA ARG A 160 -9.45 21.29 -43.38
C ARG A 160 -8.37 20.21 -43.20
N ALA A 161 -7.16 20.60 -42.80
CA ALA A 161 -6.06 19.66 -42.55
C ALA A 161 -6.35 18.70 -41.39
N PHE A 162 -6.96 19.19 -40.28
CA PHE A 162 -7.44 18.33 -39.20
C PHE A 162 -8.52 17.35 -39.65
N ILE A 163 -9.50 17.84 -40.39
CA ILE A 163 -10.61 17.01 -40.87
C ILE A 163 -10.08 15.90 -41.79
N SER A 164 -9.26 16.29 -42.77
CA SER A 164 -8.82 15.44 -43.89
C SER A 164 -7.69 14.48 -43.53
N HIS A 165 -6.76 14.90 -42.65
CA HIS A 165 -5.51 14.17 -42.39
C HIS A 165 -5.42 13.62 -40.96
N TYR A 166 -6.50 13.72 -40.17
CA TYR A 166 -6.57 13.13 -38.84
C TYR A 166 -7.96 12.55 -38.55
N LEU A 167 -9.00 13.40 -38.55
CA LEU A 167 -10.32 12.99 -38.04
C LEU A 167 -11.00 11.96 -38.92
N LEU A 168 -11.15 12.23 -40.23
CA LEU A 168 -11.76 11.29 -41.16
C LEU A 168 -10.94 9.99 -41.27
N PRO A 169 -9.60 10.02 -41.47
CA PRO A 169 -8.79 8.81 -41.46
C PRO A 169 -8.94 7.95 -40.19
N MET A 170 -8.95 8.57 -39.00
CA MET A 170 -9.16 7.84 -37.74
C MET A 170 -10.53 7.19 -37.68
N CYS A 171 -11.60 7.92 -38.01
CA CYS A 171 -12.95 7.37 -37.95
C CYS A 171 -13.12 6.25 -38.97
N ALA A 172 -12.67 6.48 -40.20
CA ALA A 172 -12.78 5.50 -41.25
C ALA A 172 -11.95 4.25 -40.95
N ALA A 173 -10.78 4.38 -40.30
CA ALA A 173 -10.00 3.23 -39.88
C ALA A 173 -10.64 2.44 -38.72
N VAL A 174 -11.43 3.09 -37.85
CA VAL A 174 -12.12 2.45 -36.72
C VAL A 174 -13.38 1.70 -37.17
N TRP A 175 -14.16 2.28 -38.09
CA TRP A 175 -15.45 1.73 -38.52
C TRP A 175 -15.47 1.17 -39.94
N SER A 176 -14.36 1.24 -40.67
CA SER A 176 -14.23 0.74 -42.06
C SER A 176 -15.27 1.30 -43.04
N VAL A 177 -15.75 2.53 -42.81
CA VAL A 177 -16.75 3.20 -43.65
C VAL A 177 -16.13 4.31 -44.50
N PRO A 178 -16.72 4.64 -45.68
CA PRO A 178 -16.28 5.77 -46.49
C PRO A 178 -16.35 7.11 -45.74
N ASN A 179 -15.46 8.05 -46.11
CA ASN A 179 -15.37 9.37 -45.48
C ASN A 179 -16.70 10.16 -45.49
N ALA A 180 -17.48 10.03 -46.57
CA ALA A 180 -18.80 10.66 -46.72
C ALA A 180 -19.74 10.30 -45.55
N GLN A 181 -19.74 9.00 -45.20
CA GLN A 181 -20.65 8.45 -44.22
C GLN A 181 -20.27 8.85 -42.79
N VAL A 182 -18.97 8.99 -42.51
CA VAL A 182 -18.45 9.45 -41.22
C VAL A 182 -19.01 10.84 -40.85
N MET A 183 -19.20 11.72 -41.84
CA MET A 183 -19.69 13.08 -41.60
C MET A 183 -21.14 13.13 -41.11
N GLU A 184 -21.93 12.09 -41.41
CA GLU A 184 -23.33 11.95 -41.00
C GLU A 184 -23.48 11.21 -39.66
N PHE A 185 -22.39 10.77 -39.03
CA PHE A 185 -22.46 10.09 -37.73
C PHE A 185 -22.98 11.02 -36.62
N PRO A 186 -23.79 10.51 -35.68
CA PRO A 186 -24.15 11.25 -34.48
C PRO A 186 -22.88 11.63 -33.70
N VAL A 187 -22.61 12.92 -33.53
CA VAL A 187 -21.37 13.38 -32.89
C VAL A 187 -21.24 12.88 -31.44
N VAL A 188 -22.36 12.73 -30.74
CA VAL A 188 -22.41 12.18 -29.38
C VAL A 188 -21.91 10.73 -29.32
N MET A 189 -22.23 9.92 -30.34
CA MET A 189 -21.78 8.54 -30.43
C MET A 189 -20.26 8.51 -30.63
N LEU A 190 -19.75 9.30 -31.59
CA LEU A 190 -18.33 9.42 -31.88
C LEU A 190 -17.53 9.84 -30.64
N VAL A 191 -17.91 10.96 -30.02
CA VAL A 191 -17.19 11.51 -28.86
C VAL A 191 -17.24 10.54 -27.69
N ARG A 192 -18.39 9.89 -27.44
CA ARG A 192 -18.51 8.91 -26.36
C ARG A 192 -17.59 7.72 -26.60
N PHE A 193 -17.52 7.22 -27.83
CA PHE A 193 -16.58 6.17 -28.22
C PHE A 193 -15.12 6.60 -27.96
N TRP A 194 -14.72 7.76 -28.48
CA TRP A 194 -13.35 8.27 -28.34
C TRP A 194 -12.97 8.56 -26.89
N ALA A 195 -13.91 9.03 -26.07
CA ALA A 195 -13.71 9.24 -24.64
C ALA A 195 -13.50 7.91 -23.90
N ASN A 196 -14.35 6.91 -24.17
CA ASN A 196 -14.26 5.58 -23.55
C ASN A 196 -13.00 4.81 -23.95
N HIS A 197 -12.47 5.06 -25.14
CA HIS A 197 -11.27 4.41 -25.67
C HIS A 197 -9.98 5.24 -25.49
N HIS A 198 -10.05 6.37 -24.77
CA HIS A 198 -8.91 7.25 -24.52
C HIS A 198 -8.24 7.80 -25.79
N LEU A 199 -8.98 7.90 -26.91
CA LEU A 199 -8.48 8.48 -28.16
C LEU A 199 -8.41 10.01 -28.11
N LEU A 200 -9.13 10.63 -27.16
CA LEU A 200 -9.04 12.08 -26.89
C LEU A 200 -7.87 12.45 -25.97
N ASP A 201 -7.28 11.48 -25.27
CA ASP A 201 -6.17 11.72 -24.35
C ASP A 201 -4.84 11.77 -25.12
N LEU A 202 -3.96 12.72 -24.79
CA LEU A 202 -2.63 12.86 -25.41
C LEU A 202 -1.51 12.26 -24.55
N PHE A 203 -1.71 12.25 -23.23
CA PHE A 203 -0.79 11.72 -22.23
C PHE A 203 -1.55 10.73 -21.34
N GLN A 204 -0.81 9.82 -20.69
CA GLN A 204 -1.39 8.81 -19.78
C GLN A 204 -2.51 8.00 -20.44
N ARG A 205 -2.24 7.51 -21.65
CA ARG A 205 -3.10 6.55 -22.36
C ARG A 205 -3.01 5.18 -21.69
N PRO A 206 -4.08 4.37 -21.76
CA PRO A 206 -4.00 2.99 -21.30
C PRO A 206 -3.02 2.20 -22.17
N LEU A 207 -2.29 1.29 -21.55
CA LEU A 207 -1.45 0.31 -22.23
C LEU A 207 -2.36 -0.72 -22.90
N TRP A 208 -2.22 -0.84 -24.21
CA TRP A 208 -2.88 -1.88 -24.98
C TRP A 208 -2.22 -3.22 -24.72
N ARG A 209 -2.99 -4.29 -24.93
CA ARG A 209 -2.61 -5.66 -24.63
C ARG A 209 -3.15 -6.60 -25.70
N VAL A 210 -2.45 -7.69 -25.91
CA VAL A 210 -2.91 -8.84 -26.70
C VAL A 210 -2.97 -10.09 -25.82
N VAL A 211 -3.79 -11.06 -26.22
CA VAL A 211 -3.89 -12.34 -25.51
C VAL A 211 -2.64 -13.17 -25.79
N LYS A 212 -2.01 -13.70 -24.74
CA LYS A 212 -0.84 -14.57 -24.89
C LYS A 212 -1.30 -15.89 -25.52
N GLY A 213 -0.63 -16.32 -26.59
CA GLY A 213 -1.11 -17.44 -27.40
C GLY A 213 -2.33 -17.11 -28.27
N ARG A 214 -2.61 -15.81 -28.49
CA ARG A 214 -3.70 -15.27 -29.32
C ARG A 214 -5.10 -15.62 -28.82
N SER A 215 -6.09 -15.00 -29.46
CA SER A 215 -7.47 -15.02 -29.00
C SER A 215 -8.11 -16.42 -28.94
N ARG A 216 -7.66 -17.35 -29.80
CA ARG A 216 -8.04 -18.78 -29.73
C ARG A 216 -7.80 -19.43 -28.36
N SER A 217 -6.83 -18.93 -27.57
CA SER A 217 -6.53 -19.48 -26.24
C SER A 217 -7.73 -19.48 -25.29
N TYR A 218 -8.50 -18.38 -25.24
CA TYR A 218 -9.68 -18.34 -24.37
C TYR A 218 -10.90 -19.02 -25.02
N VAL A 219 -10.99 -19.01 -26.36
CA VAL A 219 -12.05 -19.74 -27.09
C VAL A 219 -11.97 -21.23 -26.78
N ASN A 220 -10.78 -21.82 -26.90
CA ASN A 220 -10.56 -23.24 -26.62
C ASN A 220 -10.89 -23.60 -25.17
N LYS A 221 -10.54 -22.74 -24.21
CA LYS A 221 -10.88 -22.96 -22.79
C LYS A 221 -12.38 -22.93 -22.53
N ILE A 222 -13.10 -22.00 -23.14
CA ILE A 222 -14.57 -21.94 -23.04
C ILE A 222 -15.18 -23.20 -23.66
N VAL A 223 -14.81 -23.53 -24.90
CA VAL A 223 -15.36 -24.67 -25.64
C VAL A 223 -15.11 -25.99 -24.90
N ALA A 224 -13.93 -26.16 -24.30
CA ALA A 224 -13.60 -27.36 -23.52
C ALA A 224 -14.47 -27.57 -22.27
N GLU A 225 -15.09 -26.51 -21.73
CA GLU A 225 -16.02 -26.61 -20.61
C GLU A 225 -17.49 -26.85 -21.05
N LEU A 226 -17.83 -26.58 -22.31
CA LEU A 226 -19.21 -26.67 -22.78
C LEU A 226 -19.58 -28.14 -23.13
N PRO A 227 -20.77 -28.61 -22.72
CA PRO A 227 -21.15 -30.01 -22.90
C PRO A 227 -21.62 -30.36 -24.32
N ASP A 228 -22.13 -29.40 -25.08
CA ASP A 228 -22.67 -29.60 -26.44
C ASP A 228 -22.33 -28.39 -27.32
N VAL A 229 -21.32 -28.55 -28.18
CA VAL A 229 -20.85 -27.57 -29.16
C VAL A 229 -20.89 -28.19 -30.54
N ARG A 230 -21.66 -27.58 -31.44
CA ARG A 230 -21.94 -28.11 -32.79
C ARG A 230 -21.45 -27.13 -33.84
N THR A 231 -20.24 -27.38 -34.34
CA THR A 231 -19.66 -26.65 -35.48
C THR A 231 -20.16 -27.21 -36.81
N SER A 232 -19.99 -26.47 -37.90
CA SER A 232 -20.50 -26.83 -39.23
C SER A 232 -22.00 -27.16 -39.25
N THR A 233 -22.75 -26.58 -38.30
CA THR A 233 -24.17 -26.89 -38.05
C THR A 233 -24.98 -25.59 -38.09
N PRO A 234 -25.13 -24.97 -39.28
CA PRO A 234 -25.86 -23.72 -39.42
C PRO A 234 -27.33 -23.91 -39.02
N VAL A 235 -27.82 -23.03 -38.16
CA VAL A 235 -29.25 -22.96 -37.81
C VAL A 235 -29.98 -22.32 -39.00
N THR A 236 -30.93 -23.05 -39.57
CA THR A 236 -31.65 -22.61 -40.78
C THR A 236 -32.99 -21.97 -40.44
N ARG A 237 -33.61 -22.34 -39.32
CA ARG A 237 -34.90 -21.79 -38.90
C ARG A 237 -35.08 -21.88 -37.37
N VAL A 238 -35.66 -20.85 -36.78
CA VAL A 238 -36.11 -20.87 -35.37
C VAL A 238 -37.58 -20.48 -35.29
N GLU A 239 -38.36 -21.30 -34.62
CA GLU A 239 -39.76 -21.03 -34.30
C GLU A 239 -39.85 -20.53 -32.86
N PRO A 240 -40.32 -19.30 -32.60
CA PRO A 240 -40.44 -18.78 -31.24
C PRO A 240 -41.45 -19.59 -30.40
N ALA A 241 -41.28 -19.54 -29.08
CA ALA A 241 -42.24 -20.07 -28.14
C ALA A 241 -43.62 -19.40 -28.28
N SER A 242 -44.68 -20.18 -28.15
CA SER A 242 -46.08 -19.72 -28.25
C SER A 242 -46.98 -20.52 -27.31
N GLY A 243 -47.73 -19.82 -26.45
CA GLY A 243 -48.49 -20.46 -25.36
C GLY A 243 -47.58 -21.31 -24.47
N ASP A 244 -47.93 -22.58 -24.27
CA ASP A 244 -47.13 -23.54 -23.49
C ASP A 244 -46.02 -24.22 -24.31
N ARG A 245 -45.86 -23.90 -25.60
CA ARG A 245 -44.84 -24.52 -26.47
C ARG A 245 -43.50 -23.80 -26.34
N ARG A 246 -42.44 -24.60 -26.17
CA ARG A 246 -41.03 -24.17 -26.21
C ARG A 246 -40.60 -23.72 -27.61
N ALA A 247 -39.53 -22.93 -27.70
CA ALA A 247 -38.95 -22.54 -28.98
C ALA A 247 -38.33 -23.77 -29.68
N VAL A 248 -38.43 -23.84 -31.01
CA VAL A 248 -37.90 -24.96 -31.81
C VAL A 248 -36.77 -24.46 -32.71
N VAL A 249 -35.61 -25.13 -32.64
CA VAL A 249 -34.44 -24.84 -33.47
C VAL A 249 -34.30 -25.93 -34.53
N HIS A 250 -34.23 -25.51 -35.79
CA HIS A 250 -33.93 -26.37 -36.94
C HIS A 250 -32.53 -26.03 -37.44
N ALA A 251 -31.63 -27.02 -37.45
CA ALA A 251 -30.27 -26.86 -37.93
C ALA A 251 -29.94 -27.89 -39.02
N ALA A 252 -29.07 -27.53 -39.96
CA ALA A 252 -28.72 -28.38 -41.08
C ALA A 252 -28.13 -29.71 -40.58
N GLY A 253 -28.65 -30.83 -41.11
CA GLY A 253 -28.18 -32.17 -40.73
C GLY A 253 -28.59 -32.64 -39.34
N CYS A 254 -29.41 -31.90 -38.60
CA CYS A 254 -29.92 -32.26 -37.27
C CYS A 254 -31.46 -32.40 -37.26
N ALA A 255 -31.98 -33.19 -36.32
CA ALA A 255 -33.41 -33.20 -36.04
C ALA A 255 -33.82 -31.87 -35.37
N ALA A 256 -35.09 -31.48 -35.51
CA ALA A 256 -35.62 -30.30 -34.84
C ALA A 256 -35.65 -30.50 -33.31
N GLU A 257 -35.19 -29.50 -32.56
CA GLU A 257 -35.03 -29.60 -31.11
C GLU A 257 -35.71 -28.46 -30.35
N GLN A 258 -36.27 -28.77 -29.18
CA GLN A 258 -36.99 -27.81 -28.34
C GLN A 258 -36.10 -27.23 -27.24
N PHE A 259 -36.22 -25.93 -27.01
CA PHE A 259 -35.46 -25.18 -26.01
C PHE A 259 -36.37 -24.23 -25.21
N ASP A 260 -36.08 -24.09 -23.92
CA ASP A 260 -36.76 -23.13 -23.03
C ASP A 260 -36.46 -21.68 -23.45
N ALA A 261 -35.28 -21.43 -24.01
CA ALA A 261 -34.89 -20.16 -24.57
C ALA A 261 -33.87 -20.31 -25.72
N VAL A 262 -33.86 -19.34 -26.63
CA VAL A 262 -32.86 -19.23 -27.70
C VAL A 262 -32.16 -17.87 -27.60
N ILE A 263 -30.84 -17.87 -27.57
CA ILE A 263 -30.03 -16.65 -27.70
C ILE A 263 -29.49 -16.60 -29.12
N PHE A 264 -29.88 -15.58 -29.88
CA PHE A 264 -29.19 -15.21 -31.11
C PHE A 264 -27.96 -14.37 -30.75
N ALA A 265 -26.79 -14.93 -31.01
CA ALA A 265 -25.48 -14.28 -30.92
C ALA A 265 -24.87 -14.03 -32.32
N THR A 266 -25.72 -13.98 -33.35
CA THR A 266 -25.40 -13.77 -34.77
C THR A 266 -25.59 -12.31 -35.19
N HIS A 267 -25.25 -12.01 -36.45
CA HIS A 267 -25.63 -10.75 -37.10
C HIS A 267 -27.15 -10.60 -37.21
N THR A 268 -27.65 -9.35 -37.28
CA THR A 268 -29.09 -9.07 -37.30
C THR A 268 -29.76 -9.61 -38.56
N ASP A 269 -29.11 -9.54 -39.71
CA ASP A 269 -29.57 -10.09 -40.99
C ASP A 269 -29.73 -11.63 -40.95
N THR A 270 -28.75 -12.32 -40.37
CA THR A 270 -28.74 -13.78 -40.17
C THR A 270 -29.86 -14.18 -39.22
N THR A 271 -30.07 -13.39 -38.16
CA THR A 271 -31.16 -13.59 -37.20
C THR A 271 -32.52 -13.45 -37.88
N LEU A 272 -32.71 -12.40 -38.69
CA LEU A 272 -33.95 -12.15 -39.43
C LEU A 272 -34.22 -13.22 -40.49
N ALA A 273 -33.19 -13.69 -41.19
CA ALA A 273 -33.30 -14.79 -42.15
C ALA A 273 -33.75 -16.09 -41.45
N THR A 274 -33.20 -16.37 -40.27
CA THR A 274 -33.51 -17.56 -39.48
C THR A 274 -34.93 -17.51 -38.89
N LEU A 275 -35.41 -16.33 -38.48
CA LEU A 275 -36.76 -16.16 -37.96
C LEU A 275 -37.83 -16.09 -39.07
N GLY A 276 -37.49 -15.56 -40.24
CA GLY A 276 -38.39 -15.41 -41.37
C GLY A 276 -39.69 -14.68 -40.98
N SER A 277 -40.84 -15.22 -41.40
CA SER A 277 -42.17 -14.70 -41.04
C SER A 277 -42.57 -14.98 -39.59
N ALA A 278 -41.81 -15.80 -38.86
CA ALA A 278 -42.09 -16.14 -37.47
C ALA A 278 -41.50 -15.12 -36.47
N ALA A 279 -40.83 -14.06 -36.94
CA ALA A 279 -40.27 -13.03 -36.06
C ALA A 279 -41.35 -12.40 -35.16
N PRO A 280 -41.14 -12.31 -33.82
CA PRO A 280 -42.07 -11.66 -32.92
C PRO A 280 -42.33 -10.19 -33.27
N GLU A 281 -43.51 -9.67 -32.87
CA GLU A 281 -43.93 -8.30 -33.17
C GLU A 281 -42.92 -7.25 -32.66
N GLY A 282 -42.58 -6.29 -33.53
CA GLY A 282 -41.64 -5.20 -33.25
C GLY A 282 -40.16 -5.56 -33.39
N VAL A 283 -39.80 -6.84 -33.60
CA VAL A 283 -38.39 -7.26 -33.76
C VAL A 283 -37.80 -6.79 -35.09
N ARG A 284 -38.53 -6.99 -36.18
CA ARG A 284 -38.03 -6.74 -37.55
C ARG A 284 -37.50 -5.31 -37.77
N PRO A 285 -38.26 -4.24 -37.44
CA PRO A 285 -37.77 -2.87 -37.65
C PRO A 285 -36.50 -2.53 -36.85
N LEU A 286 -36.30 -3.14 -35.68
CA LEU A 286 -35.12 -2.88 -34.85
C LEU A 286 -33.88 -3.56 -35.42
N LEU A 287 -34.01 -4.79 -35.91
CA LEU A 287 -32.90 -5.56 -36.46
C LEU A 287 -32.50 -5.08 -37.87
N GLU A 288 -33.45 -4.66 -38.71
CA GLU A 288 -33.19 -4.11 -40.05
C GLU A 288 -32.49 -2.74 -40.01
N ALA A 289 -32.61 -2.00 -38.90
CA ALA A 289 -31.96 -0.70 -38.71
C ALA A 289 -30.42 -0.78 -38.54
N ILE A 290 -29.87 -1.99 -38.43
CA ILE A 290 -28.43 -2.24 -38.24
C ILE A 290 -27.93 -3.12 -39.39
N PRO A 291 -27.62 -2.52 -40.56
CA PRO A 291 -27.10 -3.28 -41.70
C PRO A 291 -25.61 -3.61 -41.50
N TYR A 292 -25.08 -4.48 -42.36
CA TYR A 292 -23.67 -4.89 -42.34
C TYR A 292 -22.97 -4.52 -43.65
N GLY A 293 -21.74 -4.03 -43.54
CA GLY A 293 -20.82 -3.81 -44.67
C GLY A 293 -19.75 -4.89 -44.71
N MET A 294 -19.40 -5.38 -45.90
CA MET A 294 -18.31 -6.35 -46.08
C MET A 294 -16.98 -5.65 -46.29
N ASN A 295 -15.94 -6.18 -45.64
CA ASN A 295 -14.54 -5.78 -45.85
C ASN A 295 -13.76 -6.93 -46.46
N ASP A 296 -12.93 -6.60 -47.44
CA ASP A 296 -11.88 -7.47 -47.98
C ASP A 296 -10.66 -7.44 -47.07
N ILE A 297 -10.19 -8.60 -46.61
CA ILE A 297 -9.05 -8.69 -45.67
C ILE A 297 -7.98 -9.63 -46.21
N TYR A 298 -6.76 -9.11 -46.30
CA TYR A 298 -5.59 -9.85 -46.75
C TYR A 298 -4.57 -9.98 -45.62
N LEU A 299 -4.11 -11.20 -45.35
CA LEU A 299 -2.88 -11.47 -44.60
C LEU A 299 -1.75 -11.62 -45.63
N HIS A 300 -0.68 -10.83 -45.51
CA HIS A 300 0.38 -10.79 -46.51
C HIS A 300 1.71 -10.22 -45.96
N THR A 301 2.74 -10.21 -46.81
CA THR A 301 4.07 -9.61 -46.55
C THR A 301 4.43 -8.45 -47.49
N ASP A 302 3.48 -8.03 -48.37
CA ASP A 302 3.67 -6.91 -49.31
C ASP A 302 3.85 -5.55 -48.57
N ALA A 303 5.09 -5.06 -48.52
CA ALA A 303 5.46 -3.80 -47.87
C ALA A 303 5.04 -2.54 -48.67
N ASP A 304 4.61 -2.67 -49.92
CA ASP A 304 4.12 -1.52 -50.69
C ASP A 304 2.74 -1.04 -50.21
N LEU A 305 2.04 -1.87 -49.43
CA LEU A 305 0.82 -1.51 -48.70
C LEU A 305 1.13 -0.90 -47.32
N MET A 306 2.30 -0.29 -47.14
CA MET A 306 2.70 0.47 -45.96
C MET A 306 3.14 1.89 -46.33
N PRO A 307 3.20 2.84 -45.38
CA PRO A 307 3.82 4.15 -45.62
C PRO A 307 5.25 4.01 -46.18
N ARG A 308 5.65 4.92 -47.07
CA ARG A 308 6.99 4.91 -47.69
C ARG A 308 8.08 5.20 -46.67
N ALA A 309 7.85 6.15 -45.76
CA ALA A 309 8.76 6.39 -44.66
C ALA A 309 8.59 5.31 -43.58
N ARG A 310 9.55 4.39 -43.45
CA ARG A 310 9.53 3.38 -42.37
C ARG A 310 9.43 3.99 -40.96
N ALA A 311 9.91 5.22 -40.78
CA ALA A 311 9.78 5.96 -39.52
C ALA A 311 8.33 6.29 -39.12
N THR A 312 7.37 6.27 -40.05
CA THR A 312 5.94 6.47 -39.77
C THR A 312 5.17 5.17 -39.58
N TRP A 313 5.83 4.01 -39.78
CA TRP A 313 5.21 2.70 -39.59
C TRP A 313 4.71 2.55 -38.15
N SER A 314 3.42 2.31 -38.09
CA SER A 314 2.65 2.22 -36.86
C SER A 314 1.89 0.89 -36.84
N SER A 315 1.24 0.56 -35.73
CA SER A 315 0.48 -0.70 -35.63
C SER A 315 -0.68 -0.78 -36.61
N TRP A 316 -1.26 0.36 -36.99
CA TRP A 316 -2.29 0.48 -38.01
C TRP A 316 -2.03 1.74 -38.83
N ASN A 317 -2.07 1.59 -40.15
CA ASN A 317 -1.61 2.59 -41.10
C ASN A 317 -2.71 2.85 -42.11
N PHE A 318 -3.19 4.09 -42.13
CA PHE A 318 -4.16 4.54 -43.12
C PHE A 318 -3.44 4.85 -44.43
N LEU A 319 -3.95 4.31 -45.54
CA LEU A 319 -3.52 4.64 -46.89
C LEU A 319 -4.68 5.25 -47.67
N GLY A 320 -4.48 6.44 -48.24
CA GLY A 320 -5.52 7.10 -49.04
C GLY A 320 -5.00 8.15 -50.01
N SER A 321 -5.93 8.86 -50.65
CA SER A 321 -5.64 9.97 -51.57
C SER A 321 -6.22 11.29 -51.07
N ALA A 322 -5.57 12.42 -51.37
CA ALA A 322 -6.08 13.75 -51.06
C ALA A 322 -7.34 14.11 -51.87
N ALA A 323 -7.56 13.51 -53.05
CA ALA A 323 -8.77 13.72 -53.84
C ALA A 323 -10.02 13.22 -53.10
N ALA A 324 -9.92 12.07 -52.44
CA ALA A 324 -10.95 11.50 -51.56
C ALA A 324 -11.23 12.34 -50.29
N ALA A 325 -10.29 13.22 -49.93
CA ALA A 325 -10.41 14.14 -48.80
C ALA A 325 -10.86 15.56 -49.20
N ALA A 326 -10.77 15.89 -50.49
CA ALA A 326 -11.08 17.22 -51.00
C ALA A 326 -12.58 17.45 -51.19
N GLU A 327 -13.31 16.42 -51.63
CA GLU A 327 -14.78 16.40 -51.75
C GLU A 327 -15.34 15.17 -51.02
N PRO A 328 -15.85 15.32 -49.78
CA PRO A 328 -16.37 14.21 -48.97
C PRO A 328 -17.50 13.43 -49.66
N SER A 329 -18.15 14.00 -50.67
CA SER A 329 -19.29 13.40 -51.38
C SER A 329 -18.92 12.51 -52.58
N ALA A 330 -17.66 12.47 -53.00
CA ALA A 330 -17.28 11.84 -54.28
C ALA A 330 -16.67 10.44 -54.15
N ASP A 331 -16.04 10.10 -53.02
CA ASP A 331 -15.40 8.80 -52.84
C ASP A 331 -16.26 7.84 -52.00
N THR A 332 -16.74 6.78 -52.65
CA THR A 332 -17.55 5.71 -52.07
C THR A 332 -16.74 4.44 -51.79
N SER A 333 -15.43 4.44 -52.08
CA SER A 333 -14.56 3.29 -51.85
C SER A 333 -14.31 3.07 -50.35
N ALA A 334 -14.27 1.80 -49.94
CA ALA A 334 -14.00 1.43 -48.57
C ALA A 334 -12.54 1.78 -48.20
N VAL A 335 -12.33 2.20 -46.95
CA VAL A 335 -11.02 2.71 -46.51
C VAL A 335 -9.98 1.61 -46.34
N CYS A 336 -8.79 1.87 -46.88
CA CYS A 336 -7.64 1.00 -46.74
C CYS A 336 -6.92 1.23 -45.41
N VAL A 337 -6.78 0.16 -44.62
CA VAL A 337 -5.99 0.15 -43.38
C VAL A 337 -5.09 -1.06 -43.35
N THR A 338 -3.80 -0.84 -43.14
CA THR A 338 -2.80 -1.90 -42.97
C THR A 338 -2.35 -2.00 -41.52
N TYR A 339 -2.59 -3.15 -40.90
CA TYR A 339 -2.07 -3.51 -39.58
C TYR A 339 -0.69 -4.13 -39.71
N TRP A 340 0.31 -3.59 -39.03
CA TRP A 340 1.64 -4.20 -38.93
C TRP A 340 1.69 -5.12 -37.70
N LEU A 341 1.55 -6.41 -37.96
CA LEU A 341 1.33 -7.40 -36.90
C LEU A 341 2.55 -7.57 -36.00
N ASN A 342 3.77 -7.39 -36.51
CA ASN A 342 5.00 -7.53 -35.71
C ASN A 342 5.00 -6.57 -34.52
N ASN A 343 4.56 -5.33 -34.73
CA ASN A 343 4.49 -4.32 -33.67
C ASN A 343 3.21 -4.45 -32.84
N LEU A 344 2.07 -4.68 -33.48
CA LEU A 344 0.77 -4.78 -32.82
C LEU A 344 0.66 -6.02 -31.91
N GLN A 345 1.05 -7.18 -32.41
CA GLN A 345 0.87 -8.47 -31.74
C GLN A 345 2.17 -9.00 -31.12
N ARG A 346 3.29 -8.26 -31.23
CA ARG A 346 4.62 -8.69 -30.75
C ARG A 346 4.99 -10.07 -31.28
N LEU A 347 5.00 -10.19 -32.60
CA LEU A 347 5.45 -11.42 -33.26
C LEU A 347 6.91 -11.73 -32.89
N PRO A 348 7.36 -13.00 -33.04
CA PRO A 348 8.74 -13.38 -32.78
C PRO A 348 9.75 -12.44 -33.49
N PRO A 349 10.91 -12.14 -32.89
CA PRO A 349 11.87 -11.18 -33.46
C PRO A 349 12.39 -11.53 -34.86
N ASP A 350 12.36 -12.81 -35.22
CA ASP A 350 12.76 -13.38 -36.51
C ASP A 350 11.61 -13.48 -37.52
N ALA A 351 10.38 -13.15 -37.12
CA ALA A 351 9.23 -13.13 -38.02
C ALA A 351 9.40 -12.04 -39.10
N PRO A 352 9.12 -12.33 -40.39
CA PRO A 352 9.12 -11.32 -41.44
C PRO A 352 8.07 -10.25 -41.17
N ASP A 353 8.24 -9.07 -41.77
CA ASP A 353 7.23 -8.00 -41.73
C ASP A 353 5.89 -8.55 -42.28
N THR A 354 4.92 -8.72 -41.38
CA THR A 354 3.64 -9.35 -41.64
C THR A 354 2.52 -8.34 -41.44
N PHE A 355 1.60 -8.31 -42.40
CA PHE A 355 0.57 -7.31 -42.48
C PHE A 355 -0.81 -7.92 -42.63
N VAL A 356 -1.80 -7.24 -42.07
CA VAL A 356 -3.20 -7.46 -42.38
C VAL A 356 -3.77 -6.18 -42.98
N THR A 357 -4.14 -6.21 -44.25
CA THR A 357 -4.71 -5.05 -44.93
C THR A 357 -6.19 -5.24 -45.22
N LEU A 358 -6.98 -4.25 -44.81
CA LEU A 358 -8.41 -4.17 -45.10
C LEU A 358 -8.61 -3.28 -46.32
N ASN A 359 -9.47 -3.72 -47.24
CA ASN A 359 -9.91 -2.99 -48.44
C ASN A 359 -8.75 -2.31 -49.19
N PRO A 360 -7.70 -3.05 -49.59
CA PRO A 360 -6.54 -2.43 -50.18
C PRO A 360 -6.91 -1.80 -51.54
N PRO A 361 -6.32 -0.63 -51.91
CA PRO A 361 -6.63 0.04 -53.18
C PRO A 361 -6.26 -0.81 -54.39
N ARG A 362 -5.34 -1.77 -54.19
CA ARG A 362 -4.99 -2.86 -55.09
C ARG A 362 -4.74 -4.11 -54.25
N PRO A 363 -5.02 -5.33 -54.73
CA PRO A 363 -4.60 -6.54 -54.04
C PRO A 363 -3.07 -6.54 -53.77
N PRO A 364 -2.61 -7.17 -52.68
CA PRO A 364 -1.20 -7.44 -52.47
C PRO A 364 -0.63 -8.29 -53.62
N ALA A 365 0.68 -8.23 -53.85
CA ALA A 365 1.33 -9.13 -54.81
C ALA A 365 1.01 -10.61 -54.49
N ALA A 366 0.82 -11.43 -55.53
CA ALA A 366 0.32 -12.80 -55.37
C ALA A 366 1.29 -13.67 -54.54
N GLU A 367 2.59 -13.49 -54.76
CA GLU A 367 3.68 -14.13 -54.03
C GLU A 367 3.80 -13.68 -52.56
N CYS A 368 3.26 -12.52 -52.22
CA CYS A 368 3.24 -11.98 -50.88
C CYS A 368 1.94 -12.32 -50.13
N THR A 369 0.92 -12.80 -50.83
CA THR A 369 -0.41 -13.07 -50.25
C THR A 369 -0.41 -14.42 -49.54
N ILE A 370 -0.76 -14.43 -48.26
CA ILE A 370 -0.82 -15.63 -47.41
C ILE A 370 -2.27 -16.11 -47.31
N ARG A 371 -3.21 -15.21 -47.03
CA ARG A 371 -4.64 -15.53 -46.91
C ARG A 371 -5.50 -14.33 -47.34
N HIS A 372 -6.66 -14.62 -47.95
CA HIS A 372 -7.71 -13.65 -48.25
C HIS A 372 -9.01 -14.16 -47.63
N LEU A 373 -9.73 -13.26 -46.95
CA LEU A 373 -11.06 -13.55 -46.38
C LEU A 373 -11.93 -12.28 -46.39
N HIS A 374 -13.22 -12.47 -46.16
CA HIS A 374 -14.18 -11.39 -46.04
C HIS A 374 -14.78 -11.39 -44.63
N LEU A 375 -14.85 -10.22 -43.98
CA LEU A 375 -15.54 -10.05 -42.71
C LEU A 375 -16.56 -8.91 -42.80
N ALA A 376 -17.72 -9.10 -42.17
CA ALA A 376 -18.75 -8.08 -42.10
C ALA A 376 -18.61 -7.23 -40.83
N HIS A 377 -18.93 -5.94 -40.91
CA HIS A 377 -19.03 -5.05 -39.75
C HIS A 377 -20.41 -4.38 -39.70
N PRO A 378 -20.97 -4.11 -38.52
CA PRO A 378 -22.21 -3.36 -38.40
C PRO A 378 -22.00 -1.91 -38.82
N VAL A 379 -22.94 -1.38 -39.59
CA VAL A 379 -22.95 0.00 -40.06
C VAL A 379 -23.79 0.84 -39.10
N PHE A 380 -23.17 1.85 -38.51
CA PHE A 380 -23.84 2.72 -37.53
C PHE A 380 -24.45 3.95 -38.19
N SER A 381 -25.67 4.28 -37.78
CA SER A 381 -26.47 5.42 -38.22
C SER A 381 -27.31 5.94 -37.05
N PHE A 382 -28.00 7.08 -37.22
CA PHE A 382 -29.01 7.52 -36.25
C PHE A 382 -30.07 6.43 -35.99
N ALA A 383 -30.52 5.74 -37.04
CA ALA A 383 -31.49 4.64 -36.92
C ALA A 383 -30.93 3.45 -36.12
N ALA A 384 -29.67 3.07 -36.35
CA ALA A 384 -29.01 2.02 -35.58
C ALA A 384 -28.91 2.39 -34.08
N TYR A 385 -28.53 3.64 -33.79
CA TYR A 385 -28.44 4.14 -32.41
C TYR A 385 -29.79 4.18 -31.70
N GLU A 386 -30.86 4.59 -32.38
CA GLU A 386 -32.23 4.52 -31.83
C GLU A 386 -32.70 3.07 -31.62
N ALA A 387 -32.39 2.18 -32.57
CA ALA A 387 -32.76 0.77 -32.46
C ALA A 387 -32.11 0.12 -31.24
N GLN A 388 -30.82 0.39 -31.00
CA GLN A 388 -30.09 -0.07 -29.81
C GLN A 388 -30.77 0.33 -28.50
N GLN A 389 -31.26 1.56 -28.39
CA GLN A 389 -31.97 2.02 -27.18
C GLN A 389 -33.30 1.29 -26.96
N LYS A 390 -33.92 0.80 -28.03
CA LYS A 390 -35.21 0.08 -27.99
C LYS A 390 -35.05 -1.43 -27.83
N LEU A 391 -33.83 -1.99 -27.91
CA LEU A 391 -33.58 -3.43 -27.75
C LEU A 391 -34.16 -4.07 -26.49
N PRO A 392 -34.16 -3.43 -25.30
CA PRO A 392 -34.78 -4.02 -24.11
C PRO A 392 -36.27 -4.38 -24.29
N SER A 393 -36.98 -3.70 -25.21
CA SER A 393 -38.41 -3.94 -25.47
C SER A 393 -38.71 -5.27 -26.19
N ILE A 394 -37.70 -5.94 -26.75
CA ILE A 394 -37.87 -7.20 -27.49
C ILE A 394 -37.24 -8.42 -26.82
N GLN A 395 -36.42 -8.23 -25.77
CA GLN A 395 -35.75 -9.33 -25.07
C GLN A 395 -36.76 -10.27 -24.41
N GLY A 396 -36.61 -11.59 -24.64
CA GLY A 396 -37.45 -12.64 -24.09
C GLY A 396 -38.78 -12.86 -24.80
N LYS A 397 -39.17 -12.03 -25.78
CA LYS A 397 -40.41 -12.23 -26.56
C LYS A 397 -40.31 -13.53 -27.36
N GLY A 398 -41.28 -14.42 -27.16
CA GLY A 398 -41.26 -15.76 -27.77
C GLY A 398 -40.11 -16.63 -27.28
N GLY A 399 -39.57 -16.38 -26.08
CA GLY A 399 -38.42 -17.12 -25.54
C GLY A 399 -37.10 -16.82 -26.25
N ILE A 400 -37.02 -15.70 -26.99
CA ILE A 400 -35.85 -15.35 -27.79
C ILE A 400 -35.15 -14.13 -27.19
N TYR A 401 -33.81 -14.21 -27.14
CA TYR A 401 -32.92 -13.14 -26.70
C TYR A 401 -31.97 -12.77 -27.84
N TYR A 402 -31.70 -11.48 -27.99
CA TYR A 402 -30.89 -10.95 -29.08
C TYR A 402 -29.64 -10.31 -28.49
N ALA A 403 -28.47 -10.78 -28.90
CA ALA A 403 -27.20 -10.29 -28.39
C ALA A 403 -26.17 -10.24 -29.52
N GLY A 404 -25.25 -9.29 -29.43
CA GLY A 404 -24.12 -9.19 -30.35
C GLY A 404 -23.34 -7.91 -30.13
N ALA A 405 -22.16 -7.81 -30.74
CA ALA A 405 -21.36 -6.59 -30.69
C ALA A 405 -22.12 -5.36 -31.25
N TRP A 406 -23.07 -5.61 -32.16
CA TRP A 406 -23.99 -4.63 -32.72
C TRP A 406 -24.94 -3.99 -31.70
N CYS A 407 -25.08 -4.54 -30.49
CA CYS A 407 -25.84 -3.91 -29.41
C CYS A 407 -25.13 -2.68 -28.79
N GLY A 408 -23.85 -2.45 -29.12
CA GLY A 408 -23.05 -1.32 -28.67
C GLY A 408 -22.32 -0.63 -29.83
N TYR A 409 -21.00 -0.44 -29.74
CA TYR A 409 -20.20 0.22 -30.77
C TYR A 409 -19.57 -0.76 -31.77
N GLY A 410 -19.92 -2.06 -31.71
CA GLY A 410 -19.36 -3.09 -32.59
C GLY A 410 -18.08 -3.73 -32.07
N PHE A 411 -17.66 -3.42 -30.83
CA PHE A 411 -16.41 -3.93 -30.26
C PHE A 411 -16.61 -5.22 -29.46
N HIS A 412 -15.47 -5.84 -29.14
CA HIS A 412 -15.43 -7.11 -28.43
C HIS A 412 -16.07 -7.06 -27.03
N GLU A 413 -15.82 -5.98 -26.29
CA GLU A 413 -16.45 -5.74 -24.98
C GLU A 413 -17.97 -5.56 -25.11
N ASP A 414 -18.46 -4.95 -26.19
CA ASP A 414 -19.90 -4.78 -26.43
C ASP A 414 -20.56 -6.14 -26.70
N GLY A 415 -19.88 -6.99 -27.49
CA GLY A 415 -20.33 -8.34 -27.76
C GLY A 415 -20.39 -9.19 -26.49
N LEU A 416 -19.36 -9.11 -25.65
CA LEU A 416 -19.31 -9.78 -24.35
C LEU A 416 -20.43 -9.28 -23.41
N LYS A 417 -20.59 -7.95 -23.27
CA LYS A 417 -21.66 -7.35 -22.45
C LYS A 417 -23.05 -7.81 -22.89
N ALA A 418 -23.30 -7.86 -24.20
CA ALA A 418 -24.58 -8.32 -24.73
C ALA A 418 -24.84 -9.80 -24.39
N GLY A 419 -23.82 -10.66 -24.55
CA GLY A 419 -23.90 -12.08 -24.18
C GLY A 419 -24.14 -12.28 -22.69
N MET A 420 -23.42 -11.54 -21.85
CA MET A 420 -23.61 -11.51 -20.40
C MET A 420 -25.03 -11.08 -20.01
N ALA A 421 -25.56 -10.03 -20.64
CA ALA A 421 -26.90 -9.53 -20.37
C ALA A 421 -27.98 -10.57 -20.73
N ALA A 422 -27.85 -11.24 -21.89
CA ALA A 422 -28.77 -12.31 -22.29
C ALA A 422 -28.71 -13.52 -21.34
N ALA A 423 -27.51 -13.94 -20.94
CA ALA A 423 -27.33 -15.01 -19.96
C ALA A 423 -27.90 -14.65 -18.58
N ALA A 424 -27.64 -13.43 -18.09
CA ALA A 424 -28.14 -12.93 -16.82
C ALA A 424 -29.68 -12.86 -16.80
N ALA A 425 -30.30 -12.44 -17.90
CA ALA A 425 -31.76 -12.42 -18.04
C ALA A 425 -32.41 -13.82 -17.94
N LEU A 426 -31.62 -14.88 -18.19
CA LEU A 426 -32.04 -16.27 -18.06
C LEU A 426 -31.71 -16.89 -16.68
N GLY A 427 -31.05 -16.13 -15.80
CA GLY A 427 -30.69 -16.52 -14.43
C GLY A 427 -29.21 -16.89 -14.24
N ALA A 428 -28.34 -16.62 -15.22
CA ALA A 428 -26.91 -16.87 -15.06
C ALA A 428 -26.28 -15.92 -14.04
N LYS A 429 -25.36 -16.44 -13.23
CA LYS A 429 -24.54 -15.66 -12.30
C LYS A 429 -23.24 -15.26 -12.98
N ILE A 430 -22.89 -13.98 -12.91
CA ILE A 430 -21.62 -13.46 -13.41
C ILE A 430 -20.60 -13.55 -12.25
N PRO A 431 -19.51 -14.32 -12.39
CA PRO A 431 -18.58 -14.57 -11.27
C PRO A 431 -17.57 -13.44 -11.03
N TRP A 432 -17.62 -12.35 -11.79
CA TRP A 432 -16.79 -11.16 -11.58
C TRP A 432 -17.63 -9.88 -11.49
N THR A 433 -17.05 -8.86 -10.86
CA THR A 433 -17.58 -7.49 -10.92
C THR A 433 -16.69 -6.69 -11.86
N PRO A 434 -17.22 -6.06 -12.92
CA PRO A 434 -16.42 -5.24 -13.82
C PRO A 434 -15.88 -4.02 -13.07
N ARG A 435 -14.57 -3.80 -13.08
CA ARG A 435 -13.94 -2.65 -12.41
C ARG A 435 -13.14 -1.85 -13.42
N ALA A 436 -13.74 -0.77 -13.91
CA ALA A 436 -13.06 0.16 -14.79
C ALA A 436 -11.90 0.83 -14.01
N THR A 437 -10.69 0.75 -14.57
CA THR A 437 -9.51 1.43 -14.03
C THR A 437 -9.24 2.71 -14.80
N SER A 438 -8.70 3.74 -14.14
CA SER A 438 -8.26 4.96 -14.82
C SER A 438 -6.79 4.85 -15.21
N PRO A 439 -6.40 5.14 -16.46
CA PRO A 439 -5.00 5.21 -16.84
C PRO A 439 -4.34 6.52 -16.36
N LYS A 440 -5.14 7.50 -15.92
CA LYS A 440 -4.68 8.82 -15.46
C LYS A 440 -4.11 8.74 -14.05
N MET A 441 -2.96 9.36 -13.85
CA MET A 441 -2.23 9.45 -12.59
C MET A 441 -1.92 10.92 -12.26
N SER A 442 -2.18 11.35 -11.03
CA SER A 442 -1.73 12.65 -10.56
C SER A 442 -0.20 12.68 -10.36
N LEU A 443 0.39 13.87 -10.22
CA LEU A 443 1.81 14.01 -9.86
C LEU A 443 2.14 13.31 -8.53
N ALA A 444 1.21 13.34 -7.58
CA ALA A 444 1.36 12.64 -6.31
C ALA A 444 1.37 11.12 -6.52
N ASP A 445 0.48 10.58 -7.35
CA ASP A 445 0.43 9.14 -7.66
C ASP A 445 1.74 8.67 -8.30
N MET A 446 2.27 9.42 -9.27
CA MET A 446 3.55 9.11 -9.90
C MET A 446 4.72 9.14 -8.91
N PHE A 447 4.71 10.08 -7.96
CA PHE A 447 5.70 10.15 -6.89
C PHE A 447 5.65 8.91 -5.98
N PHE A 448 4.46 8.54 -5.48
CA PHE A 448 4.31 7.38 -4.60
C PHE A 448 4.60 6.07 -5.33
N LEU A 449 4.17 5.94 -6.58
CA LEU A 449 4.50 4.79 -7.43
C LEU A 449 6.01 4.66 -7.62
N SER A 450 6.71 5.73 -7.99
CA SER A 450 8.16 5.71 -8.19
C SER A 450 8.90 5.39 -6.89
N THR A 451 8.43 5.92 -5.76
CA THR A 451 9.00 5.63 -4.44
C THR A 451 8.81 4.17 -4.07
N PHE A 452 7.59 3.64 -4.27
CA PHE A 452 7.29 2.24 -4.07
C PHE A 452 8.14 1.33 -4.96
N ASP A 453 8.23 1.59 -6.27
CA ASP A 453 8.99 0.77 -7.22
C ASP A 453 10.47 0.69 -6.83
N LYS A 454 11.09 1.82 -6.50
CA LYS A 454 12.49 1.86 -6.02
C LYS A 454 12.69 1.08 -4.73
N PHE A 455 11.73 1.17 -3.80
CA PHE A 455 11.76 0.45 -2.54
C PHE A 455 11.58 -1.06 -2.75
N ALA A 456 10.53 -1.46 -3.46
CA ALA A 456 10.15 -2.83 -3.74
C ALA A 456 11.27 -3.60 -4.47
N ARG A 457 11.93 -2.97 -5.46
CA ARG A 457 13.09 -3.58 -6.15
C ARG A 457 14.28 -3.91 -5.25
N ARG A 458 14.46 -3.17 -4.16
CA ARG A 458 15.53 -3.41 -3.18
C ARG A 458 15.09 -4.37 -2.08
N ALA A 459 13.83 -4.31 -1.69
CA ALA A 459 13.30 -5.05 -0.55
C ALA A 459 12.87 -6.47 -0.91
N ILE A 460 12.30 -6.70 -2.11
CA ILE A 460 11.76 -8.00 -2.53
C ILE A 460 12.82 -8.74 -3.35
N SER A 461 13.49 -9.68 -2.69
CA SER A 461 14.55 -10.53 -3.27
C SER A 461 14.11 -11.99 -3.46
N LEU A 462 13.22 -12.49 -2.61
CA LEU A 462 12.68 -13.85 -2.63
C LEU A 462 11.22 -13.85 -3.06
N GLY A 463 10.82 -14.86 -3.83
CA GLY A 463 9.48 -14.99 -4.40
C GLY A 463 9.29 -14.19 -5.69
N HIS A 464 8.06 -14.12 -6.18
CA HIS A 464 7.71 -13.43 -7.43
C HIS A 464 6.38 -12.69 -7.30
N LEU A 465 6.43 -11.36 -7.31
CA LEU A 465 5.24 -10.51 -7.31
C LEU A 465 5.11 -9.79 -8.65
N ARG A 466 3.94 -9.96 -9.28
CA ARG A 466 3.56 -9.25 -10.49
C ARG A 466 2.45 -8.25 -10.15
N PHE A 467 2.72 -6.96 -10.29
CA PHE A 467 1.75 -5.89 -10.11
C PHE A 467 1.23 -5.43 -11.47
N ILE A 468 -0.09 -5.46 -11.66
CA ILE A 468 -0.77 -4.90 -12.84
C ILE A 468 -1.39 -3.56 -12.42
N LEU A 469 -0.90 -2.47 -12.99
CA LEU A 469 -1.32 -1.11 -12.67
C LEU A 469 -2.65 -0.73 -13.33
N PRO A 470 -3.37 0.31 -12.85
CA PRO A 470 -4.62 0.79 -13.45
C PRO A 470 -4.51 1.15 -14.94
N ASN A 471 -3.34 1.63 -15.37
CA ASN A 471 -3.05 1.96 -16.77
C ASN A 471 -2.68 0.73 -17.62
N GLY A 472 -2.56 -0.47 -17.04
CA GLY A 472 -2.19 -1.70 -17.73
C GLY A 472 -0.70 -2.03 -17.73
N GLU A 473 0.16 -1.12 -17.26
CA GLU A 473 1.58 -1.39 -17.06
C GLU A 473 1.82 -2.45 -15.99
N GLU A 474 2.93 -3.15 -16.10
CA GLU A 474 3.30 -4.21 -15.17
C GLU A 474 4.61 -3.90 -14.47
N LEU A 475 4.63 -4.14 -13.17
CA LEU A 475 5.84 -4.11 -12.35
C LEU A 475 6.07 -5.50 -11.79
N VAL A 476 7.27 -6.04 -11.98
CA VAL A 476 7.64 -7.37 -11.49
C VAL A 476 8.79 -7.22 -10.50
N TYR A 477 8.66 -7.92 -9.37
CA TYR A 477 9.66 -7.94 -8.29
C TYR A 477 10.00 -9.38 -7.89
N GLY A 478 11.25 -9.59 -7.47
CA GLY A 478 11.78 -10.93 -7.17
C GLY A 478 12.06 -11.77 -8.42
N SER A 479 12.08 -13.09 -8.29
CA SER A 479 12.32 -14.02 -9.40
C SER A 479 11.40 -15.24 -9.35
N ALA A 480 10.88 -15.65 -10.52
CA ALA A 480 10.06 -16.86 -10.65
C ALA A 480 10.80 -18.14 -10.21
N ALA A 481 12.13 -18.19 -10.36
CA ALA A 481 12.94 -19.29 -9.88
C ALA A 481 12.90 -19.43 -8.35
N SER A 482 12.89 -18.31 -7.63
CA SER A 482 12.76 -18.28 -6.15
C SER A 482 11.32 -18.50 -5.65
N ALA A 483 10.33 -18.56 -6.55
CA ALA A 483 8.94 -18.81 -6.19
C ALA A 483 8.64 -20.29 -5.93
N VAL A 484 9.49 -21.20 -6.42
CA VAL A 484 9.34 -22.64 -6.22
C VAL A 484 9.94 -23.02 -4.88
N ARG A 485 9.10 -23.34 -3.90
CA ARG A 485 9.51 -23.90 -2.61
C ARG A 485 9.14 -25.39 -2.59
N SER A 486 10.14 -26.27 -2.61
CA SER A 486 9.93 -27.66 -2.22
C SER A 486 9.88 -27.73 -0.70
N LEU A 487 8.71 -27.99 -0.12
CA LEU A 487 8.63 -28.33 1.30
C LEU A 487 9.23 -29.74 1.50
N PRO A 488 9.89 -30.01 2.64
CA PRO A 488 10.17 -31.39 3.02
C PRO A 488 8.87 -32.20 2.99
N LYS A 489 8.93 -33.46 2.56
CA LYS A 489 7.74 -34.32 2.43
C LYS A 489 6.91 -34.43 3.73
N GLU A 490 7.60 -34.33 4.87
CA GLU A 490 7.00 -34.36 6.21
C GLU A 490 6.23 -33.07 6.56
N GLU A 491 6.43 -31.99 5.81
CA GLU A 491 5.81 -30.67 6.02
C GLU A 491 4.73 -30.32 4.97
N GLU A 492 4.54 -31.13 3.93
CA GLU A 492 3.58 -30.87 2.84
C GLU A 492 2.13 -30.73 3.35
N TRP A 493 1.75 -31.54 4.34
CA TRP A 493 0.41 -31.50 4.93
C TRP A 493 0.12 -30.19 5.69
N MET A 494 1.15 -29.40 6.01
CA MET A 494 0.99 -28.09 6.65
C MET A 494 0.55 -26.99 5.66
N GLY A 495 0.43 -27.28 4.36
CA GLY A 495 -0.29 -26.44 3.39
C GLY A 495 0.23 -25.01 3.19
N LYS A 496 1.54 -24.78 3.34
CA LYS A 496 2.12 -23.42 3.20
C LYS A 496 1.88 -22.87 1.78
N PRO A 497 1.51 -21.59 1.63
CA PRO A 497 1.28 -20.99 0.32
C PRO A 497 2.57 -20.90 -0.50
N GLY A 498 2.41 -20.84 -1.82
CA GLY A 498 3.52 -20.56 -2.74
C GLY A 498 4.09 -19.15 -2.54
N LEU A 499 5.27 -18.90 -3.10
CA LEU A 499 5.90 -17.56 -3.06
C LEU A 499 5.70 -16.80 -4.38
N SER A 500 4.50 -16.88 -4.96
CA SER A 500 4.13 -16.04 -6.09
C SER A 500 2.70 -15.57 -6.01
N ALA A 501 2.50 -14.28 -6.31
CA ALA A 501 1.18 -13.68 -6.39
C ALA A 501 1.13 -12.60 -7.48
N THR A 502 -0.03 -12.46 -8.10
CA THR A 502 -0.36 -11.39 -9.04
C THR A 502 -1.30 -10.41 -8.37
N VAL A 503 -0.85 -9.16 -8.21
CA VAL A 503 -1.58 -8.06 -7.60
C VAL A 503 -2.12 -7.14 -8.69
N ARG A 504 -3.45 -7.05 -8.82
CA ARG A 504 -4.10 -6.05 -9.68
C ARG A 504 -4.41 -4.80 -8.87
N VAL A 505 -3.70 -3.72 -9.13
CA VAL A 505 -3.94 -2.42 -8.49
C VAL A 505 -5.11 -1.75 -9.20
N LEU A 506 -6.17 -1.47 -8.45
CA LEU A 506 -7.38 -0.81 -8.94
C LEU A 506 -7.36 0.70 -8.67
N SER A 507 -6.63 1.11 -7.64
CA SER A 507 -6.54 2.49 -7.15
C SER A 507 -5.11 2.86 -6.82
N MET A 508 -4.64 4.02 -7.31
CA MET A 508 -3.31 4.54 -7.01
C MET A 508 -3.12 4.89 -5.52
N ALA A 509 -4.22 4.97 -4.74
CA ALA A 509 -4.16 5.13 -3.29
C ALA A 509 -3.41 3.99 -2.60
N PHE A 510 -3.35 2.80 -3.23
CA PHE A 510 -2.54 1.66 -2.79
C PHE A 510 -1.10 2.08 -2.47
N PHE A 511 -0.40 2.70 -3.42
CA PHE A 511 1.01 3.05 -3.26
C PHE A 511 1.22 4.09 -2.15
N ARG A 512 0.33 5.09 -2.08
CA ARG A 512 0.36 6.08 -1.01
C ARG A 512 0.22 5.39 0.36
N LYS A 513 -0.79 4.55 0.54
CA LYS A 513 -1.05 3.85 1.81
C LYS A 513 0.13 2.96 2.21
N VAL A 514 0.65 2.15 1.30
CA VAL A 514 1.77 1.24 1.60
C VAL A 514 3.05 2.02 1.95
N ILE A 515 3.33 3.12 1.26
CA ILE A 515 4.53 3.92 1.54
C ILE A 515 4.42 4.73 2.84
N THR A 516 3.22 5.20 3.20
CA THR A 516 3.04 6.05 4.40
C THR A 516 2.64 5.29 5.66
N ARG A 517 2.04 4.10 5.52
CA ARG A 517 1.49 3.30 6.64
C ARG A 517 1.93 1.83 6.59
N HIS A 518 2.87 1.45 5.73
CA HIS A 518 3.50 0.13 5.69
C HIS A 518 2.50 -1.04 5.58
N ASP A 519 2.64 -2.05 6.44
CA ASP A 519 1.75 -3.21 6.58
C ASP A 519 0.31 -2.80 6.91
N THR A 520 0.12 -1.79 7.77
CA THR A 520 -1.20 -1.21 8.06
C THR A 520 -1.81 -0.63 6.79
N GLY A 521 -1.00 0.07 5.99
CA GLY A 521 -1.40 0.62 4.70
C GLY A 521 -1.77 -0.45 3.68
N LEU A 522 -1.04 -1.58 3.66
CA LEU A 522 -1.36 -2.74 2.83
C LEU A 522 -2.70 -3.36 3.23
N GLY A 523 -2.94 -3.57 4.54
CA GLY A 523 -4.21 -4.07 5.06
C GLY A 523 -5.38 -3.11 4.78
N GLU A 524 -5.19 -1.82 4.98
CA GLU A 524 -6.20 -0.79 4.65
C GLU A 524 -6.48 -0.72 3.15
N ALA A 525 -5.46 -0.85 2.30
CA ALA A 525 -5.67 -0.90 0.85
C ALA A 525 -6.48 -2.14 0.45
N TYR A 526 -6.24 -3.28 1.10
CA TYR A 526 -7.00 -4.51 0.87
C TYR A 526 -8.45 -4.39 1.32
N MET A 527 -8.67 -3.81 2.51
CA MET A 527 -10.00 -3.59 3.09
C MET A 527 -10.87 -2.64 2.26
N GLU A 528 -10.29 -1.57 1.72
CA GLU A 528 -10.99 -0.63 0.82
C GLU A 528 -11.13 -1.16 -0.62
N GLY A 529 -10.50 -2.29 -0.95
CA GLY A 529 -10.52 -2.85 -2.31
C GLY A 529 -9.70 -2.05 -3.31
N ASP A 530 -8.64 -1.36 -2.86
CA ASP A 530 -7.70 -0.64 -3.74
C ASP A 530 -6.90 -1.58 -4.65
N PHE A 531 -6.81 -2.86 -4.29
CA PHE A 531 -6.20 -3.91 -5.10
C PHE A 531 -6.91 -5.26 -4.92
N GLU A 532 -6.64 -6.15 -5.87
CA GLU A 532 -6.99 -7.57 -5.80
C GLU A 532 -5.75 -8.43 -5.98
N VAL A 533 -5.83 -9.65 -5.50
CA VAL A 533 -4.73 -10.61 -5.56
C VAL A 533 -5.30 -12.00 -5.78
N ASP A 534 -4.62 -12.79 -6.61
CA ASP A 534 -4.97 -14.19 -6.89
C ASP A 534 -4.84 -15.08 -5.65
N ASP A 535 -3.76 -14.92 -4.88
CA ASP A 535 -3.54 -15.58 -3.60
C ASP A 535 -3.00 -14.58 -2.56
N LEU A 536 -3.87 -14.22 -1.60
CA LEU A 536 -3.50 -13.31 -0.50
C LEU A 536 -2.46 -13.92 0.44
N GLY A 537 -2.54 -15.22 0.68
CA GLY A 537 -1.58 -15.94 1.51
C GLY A 537 -0.18 -15.92 0.87
N ALA A 538 -0.11 -16.14 -0.45
CA ALA A 538 1.14 -16.07 -1.20
C ALA A 538 1.75 -14.65 -1.21
N LEU A 539 0.92 -13.60 -1.40
CA LEU A 539 1.38 -12.22 -1.30
C LEU A 539 2.00 -11.93 0.07
N LEU A 540 1.30 -12.29 1.14
CA LEU A 540 1.78 -12.04 2.50
C LEU A 540 2.99 -12.90 2.84
N ALA A 541 3.05 -14.15 2.35
CA ALA A 541 4.24 -14.99 2.49
C ALA A 541 5.46 -14.36 1.82
N VAL A 542 5.33 -13.81 0.59
CA VAL A 542 6.44 -13.11 -0.08
C VAL A 542 6.87 -11.86 0.71
N VAL A 543 5.92 -11.09 1.23
CA VAL A 543 6.23 -9.93 2.08
C VAL A 543 6.98 -10.37 3.34
N THR A 544 6.52 -11.41 4.02
CA THR A 544 7.09 -11.87 5.30
C THR A 544 8.47 -12.50 5.14
N VAL A 545 8.71 -13.32 4.11
CA VAL A 545 10.06 -13.89 3.88
C VAL A 545 11.11 -12.83 3.54
N ASN A 546 10.67 -11.65 3.08
CA ASN A 546 11.53 -10.50 2.83
C ASN A 546 11.47 -9.45 3.98
N ALA A 547 10.83 -9.74 5.11
CA ALA A 547 10.56 -8.74 6.16
C ALA A 547 11.84 -8.09 6.71
N GLY A 548 12.91 -8.87 6.92
CA GLY A 548 14.21 -8.31 7.35
C GLY A 548 14.80 -7.32 6.34
N ASN A 549 14.68 -7.60 5.03
CA ASN A 549 15.12 -6.68 3.97
C ASN A 549 14.22 -5.45 3.89
N ILE A 550 12.90 -5.64 4.03
CA ILE A 550 11.92 -4.55 4.08
C ILE A 550 12.27 -3.60 5.23
N GLU A 551 12.45 -4.12 6.45
CA GLU A 551 12.81 -3.38 7.66
C GLU A 551 14.16 -2.66 7.53
N GLY A 552 15.20 -3.35 7.06
CA GLY A 552 16.53 -2.76 6.87
C GLY A 552 16.55 -1.62 5.84
N ASN A 553 15.73 -1.71 4.79
CA ASN A 553 15.61 -0.66 3.78
C ASN A 553 14.66 0.49 4.14
N ARG A 554 13.93 0.41 5.28
CA ARG A 554 12.99 1.47 5.72
C ARG A 554 13.68 2.83 5.92
N GLY A 555 14.95 2.83 6.35
CA GLY A 555 15.73 4.05 6.54
C GLY A 555 15.92 4.87 5.26
N ALA A 556 15.87 4.22 4.08
CA ALA A 556 16.02 4.88 2.78
C ALA A 556 14.81 5.74 2.37
N LEU A 557 13.65 5.57 3.03
CA LEU A 557 12.42 6.34 2.78
C LEU A 557 12.40 7.69 3.51
N GLY A 558 13.38 7.96 4.39
CA GLY A 558 13.63 9.28 4.97
C GLY A 558 12.48 9.83 5.83
N ILE A 559 12.14 11.12 5.63
CA ILE A 559 11.23 11.88 6.50
C ILE A 559 9.75 11.47 6.37
N LEU A 560 9.35 10.93 5.21
CA LEU A 560 7.96 10.52 4.93
C LEU A 560 7.53 9.34 5.81
N ASN A 561 8.44 8.39 6.00
CA ASN A 561 8.27 7.23 6.87
C ASN A 561 8.03 7.68 8.33
N ARG A 562 8.88 8.60 8.82
CA ARG A 562 8.77 9.12 10.19
C ARG A 562 7.41 9.74 10.47
N ILE A 563 6.88 10.59 9.57
CA ILE A 563 5.58 11.25 9.81
C ILE A 563 4.45 10.23 9.97
N GLY A 564 4.44 9.17 9.14
CA GLY A 564 3.49 8.06 9.24
C GLY A 564 3.60 7.32 10.56
N ASP A 565 4.82 6.93 10.94
CA ASP A 565 5.12 6.24 12.19
C ASP A 565 4.70 7.07 13.42
N TRP A 566 4.95 8.38 13.41
CA TRP A 566 4.51 9.28 14.48
C TRP A 566 2.99 9.30 14.61
N ALA A 567 2.25 9.39 13.50
CA ALA A 567 0.79 9.39 13.53
C ALA A 567 0.23 8.07 14.08
N LEU A 568 0.80 6.93 13.65
CA LEU A 568 0.44 5.60 14.16
C LEU A 568 0.76 5.48 15.66
N LEU A 569 1.94 5.93 16.09
CA LEU A 569 2.33 5.91 17.50
C LEU A 569 1.43 6.76 18.39
N PHE A 570 0.99 7.93 17.92
CA PHE A 570 0.04 8.76 18.66
C PHE A 570 -1.33 8.08 18.77
N ALA A 571 -1.83 7.47 17.69
CA ALA A 571 -3.08 6.72 17.70
C ALA A 571 -3.02 5.53 18.67
N HIS A 572 -1.92 4.77 18.66
CA HIS A 572 -1.69 3.65 19.59
C HIS A 572 -1.63 4.11 21.06
N ARG A 573 -0.89 5.18 21.37
CA ARG A 573 -0.79 5.71 22.75
C ARG A 573 -2.12 6.19 23.32
N ALA A 574 -3.08 6.57 22.47
CA ALA A 574 -4.42 6.93 22.90
C ALA A 574 -5.26 5.72 23.39
N ARG A 575 -4.78 4.49 23.21
CA ARG A 575 -5.45 3.23 23.57
C ARG A 575 -4.65 2.37 24.58
N ALA A 576 -4.00 3.01 25.54
CA ALA A 576 -3.14 2.35 26.53
C ALA A 576 -3.88 1.29 27.39
N ASN A 577 -3.18 0.22 27.78
CA ASN A 577 -3.69 -0.90 28.59
C ASN A 577 -3.76 -0.57 30.10
N THR A 578 -4.43 0.52 30.46
CA THR A 578 -4.87 0.74 31.85
C THR A 578 -5.96 -0.27 32.22
N VAL A 579 -6.41 -0.31 33.47
CA VAL A 579 -7.52 -1.20 33.88
C VAL A 579 -8.77 -0.93 33.05
N GLU A 580 -9.18 0.34 32.95
CA GLU A 580 -10.33 0.75 32.14
C GLU A 580 -10.08 0.57 30.63
N GLY A 581 -8.86 0.84 30.15
CA GLY A 581 -8.48 0.71 28.75
C GLY A 581 -8.49 -0.75 28.26
N SER A 582 -7.89 -1.66 29.03
CA SER A 582 -7.85 -3.10 28.71
C SER A 582 -9.26 -3.66 28.62
N ARG A 583 -10.12 -3.28 29.57
CA ARG A 583 -11.53 -3.68 29.58
C ARG A 583 -12.25 -3.17 28.34
N LYS A 584 -12.11 -1.89 28.00
CA LYS A 584 -12.75 -1.29 26.82
C LYS A 584 -12.29 -1.94 25.50
N ASN A 585 -10.99 -2.19 25.36
CA ASN A 585 -10.42 -2.82 24.17
C ASN A 585 -10.92 -4.26 23.99
N ILE A 586 -11.04 -5.02 25.09
CA ILE A 586 -11.58 -6.40 25.09
C ILE A 586 -13.10 -6.38 24.84
N GLU A 587 -13.86 -5.50 25.49
CA GLU A 587 -15.29 -5.32 25.24
C GLU A 587 -15.54 -4.98 23.75
N GLU A 588 -14.87 -3.97 23.16
CA GLU A 588 -15.03 -3.62 21.74
C GLU A 588 -14.70 -4.77 20.77
N HIS A 589 -13.75 -5.66 21.10
CA HIS A 589 -13.37 -6.80 20.25
C HIS A 589 -14.38 -7.97 20.34
N TYR A 590 -14.88 -8.28 21.54
CA TYR A 590 -15.80 -9.41 21.75
C TYR A 590 -17.28 -9.02 21.68
N ASP A 591 -17.63 -7.73 21.79
CA ASP A 591 -18.97 -7.20 21.54
C ASP A 591 -19.37 -7.25 20.06
N ALA A 592 -18.46 -7.65 19.16
CA ALA A 592 -18.82 -8.11 17.84
C ALA A 592 -19.88 -9.24 17.91
N GLY A 593 -19.94 -10.01 19.01
CA GLY A 593 -21.02 -10.94 19.33
C GLY A 593 -20.66 -12.41 19.08
N ASN A 594 -21.00 -13.28 20.03
CA ASN A 594 -20.73 -14.74 19.98
C ASN A 594 -21.24 -15.41 18.68
N ALA A 595 -22.27 -14.87 18.04
CA ALA A 595 -22.82 -15.39 16.78
C ALA A 595 -21.79 -15.38 15.64
N MET A 596 -20.92 -14.38 15.57
CA MET A 596 -19.86 -14.30 14.56
C MET A 596 -18.77 -15.34 14.81
N TYR A 597 -18.28 -15.45 16.04
CA TYR A 597 -17.23 -16.39 16.42
C TYR A 597 -17.65 -17.85 16.17
N LYS A 598 -18.93 -18.18 16.42
CA LYS A 598 -19.53 -19.49 16.15
C LYS A 598 -19.48 -19.92 14.67
N LEU A 599 -19.28 -18.99 13.72
CA LEU A 599 -19.21 -19.31 12.29
C LEU A 599 -17.84 -19.85 11.85
N PHE A 600 -16.77 -19.56 12.59
CA PHE A 600 -15.41 -19.97 12.18
C PHE A 600 -14.62 -20.72 13.26
N LEU A 601 -14.99 -20.58 14.54
CA LEU A 601 -14.43 -21.41 15.60
C LEU A 601 -15.04 -22.81 15.61
N ASP A 602 -14.35 -23.74 16.25
CA ASP A 602 -14.87 -25.07 16.54
C ASP A 602 -15.90 -25.04 17.69
N PRO A 603 -16.62 -26.15 17.97
CA PRO A 603 -17.61 -26.21 19.05
C PRO A 603 -17.07 -25.85 20.45
N SER A 604 -15.76 -25.96 20.68
CA SER A 604 -15.15 -25.54 21.93
C SER A 604 -15.10 -24.02 22.11
N LEU A 605 -15.36 -23.22 21.06
CA LEU A 605 -15.19 -21.76 21.00
C LEU A 605 -13.82 -21.31 21.50
N THR A 606 -12.77 -22.07 21.18
CA THR A 606 -11.41 -21.72 21.58
C THR A 606 -10.80 -20.80 20.53
N TYR A 607 -10.71 -19.51 20.86
CA TYR A 607 -10.05 -18.51 20.01
C TYR A 607 -8.57 -18.37 20.38
N SER A 608 -7.82 -19.45 20.17
CA SER A 608 -6.38 -19.60 20.44
C SER A 608 -5.83 -20.73 19.56
N SER A 609 -4.51 -20.86 19.42
CA SER A 609 -3.91 -21.94 18.63
C SER A 609 -4.31 -23.33 19.12
N GLY A 610 -4.65 -24.24 18.19
CA GLY A 610 -4.68 -25.69 18.45
C GLY A 610 -3.29 -26.33 18.29
N ILE A 611 -3.16 -27.62 18.64
CA ILE A 611 -2.00 -28.47 18.33
C ILE A 611 -2.46 -29.56 17.35
N HIS A 612 -1.99 -29.45 16.11
CA HIS A 612 -2.48 -30.23 14.97
C HIS A 612 -1.63 -31.47 14.69
N ARG A 613 -2.28 -32.59 14.34
CA ARG A 613 -1.65 -33.72 13.67
C ARG A 613 -2.27 -33.93 12.28
N PRO A 614 -1.58 -34.63 11.35
CA PRO A 614 -2.09 -34.84 10.01
C PRO A 614 -3.50 -35.47 9.99
N GLY A 615 -4.43 -34.84 9.28
CA GLY A 615 -5.79 -35.34 9.08
C GLY A 615 -6.78 -35.09 10.22
N GLU A 616 -6.37 -34.43 11.30
CA GLU A 616 -7.26 -34.08 12.41
C GLU A 616 -8.16 -32.87 12.09
N SER A 617 -9.32 -32.81 12.75
CA SER A 617 -10.21 -31.63 12.71
C SER A 617 -9.67 -30.52 13.60
N LEU A 618 -10.13 -29.28 13.37
CA LEU A 618 -9.81 -28.14 14.24
C LEU A 618 -10.23 -28.40 15.70
N GLU A 619 -11.39 -29.03 15.92
CA GLU A 619 -11.87 -29.40 17.25
C GLU A 619 -10.88 -30.34 17.96
N GLN A 620 -10.43 -31.39 17.27
CA GLN A 620 -9.46 -32.33 17.85
C GLN A 620 -8.13 -31.63 18.14
N ALA A 621 -7.68 -30.73 17.27
CA ALA A 621 -6.47 -29.95 17.50
C ALA A 621 -6.59 -29.01 18.73
N GLN A 622 -7.77 -28.44 18.97
CA GLN A 622 -8.02 -27.65 20.18
C GLN A 622 -7.99 -28.53 21.43
N LEU A 623 -8.62 -29.72 21.40
CA LEU A 623 -8.57 -30.67 22.51
C LEU A 623 -7.14 -31.11 22.82
N ASN A 624 -6.33 -31.42 21.79
CA ASN A 624 -4.91 -31.75 21.94
C ASN A 624 -4.14 -30.64 22.67
N LYS A 625 -4.42 -29.36 22.34
CA LYS A 625 -3.80 -28.20 22.99
C LYS A 625 -4.20 -28.09 24.46
N LEU A 626 -5.48 -28.25 24.78
CA LEU A 626 -5.95 -28.20 26.17
C LEU A 626 -5.31 -29.34 26.99
N ASP A 627 -5.23 -30.55 26.44
CA ASP A 627 -4.60 -31.70 27.09
C ASP A 627 -3.09 -31.49 27.29
N ALA A 628 -2.40 -30.87 26.32
CA ALA A 628 -0.98 -30.53 26.46
C ALA A 628 -0.73 -29.53 27.61
N LEU A 629 -1.60 -28.52 27.76
CA LEU A 629 -1.51 -27.55 28.86
C LEU A 629 -1.76 -28.20 30.24
N ILE A 630 -2.76 -29.09 30.32
CA ILE A 630 -3.06 -29.88 31.53
C ILE A 630 -1.84 -30.72 31.93
N ALA A 631 -1.24 -31.41 30.95
CA ALA A 631 -0.06 -32.24 31.15
C ALA A 631 1.17 -31.42 31.55
N MET A 632 1.44 -30.30 30.88
CA MET A 632 2.58 -29.42 31.16
C MET A 632 2.51 -28.84 32.58
N ALA A 633 1.32 -28.41 33.02
CA ALA A 633 1.09 -27.90 34.38
C ALA A 633 1.07 -29.01 35.45
N GLY A 634 0.99 -30.29 35.05
CA GLY A 634 0.88 -31.43 35.95
C GLY A 634 -0.36 -31.35 36.84
N ILE A 635 -1.52 -31.02 36.26
CA ILE A 635 -2.78 -30.84 37.00
C ILE A 635 -3.31 -32.20 37.45
N SER A 636 -3.70 -32.28 38.71
CA SER A 636 -4.24 -33.47 39.37
C SER A 636 -5.53 -33.16 40.13
N LYS A 637 -6.26 -34.21 40.54
CA LYS A 637 -7.53 -34.09 41.28
C LYS A 637 -7.44 -33.23 42.55
N GLY A 638 -6.27 -33.19 43.20
CA GLY A 638 -6.07 -32.45 44.45
C GLY A 638 -5.85 -30.95 44.26
N ASP A 639 -5.60 -30.50 43.03
CA ASP A 639 -5.20 -29.12 42.77
C ASP A 639 -6.38 -28.15 42.73
N HIS A 640 -6.13 -26.92 43.17
CA HIS A 640 -6.96 -25.76 42.85
C HIS A 640 -6.23 -24.87 41.85
N VAL A 641 -6.80 -24.79 40.64
CA VAL A 641 -6.22 -24.09 39.50
C VAL A 641 -6.90 -22.74 39.30
N LEU A 642 -6.08 -21.70 39.10
CA LEU A 642 -6.54 -20.39 38.63
C LEU A 642 -6.29 -20.27 37.13
N GLU A 643 -7.28 -19.83 36.37
CA GLU A 643 -7.13 -19.44 34.98
C GLU A 643 -7.32 -17.94 34.80
N ILE A 644 -6.29 -17.27 34.29
CA ILE A 644 -6.31 -15.85 33.99
C ILE A 644 -6.70 -15.68 32.51
N GLY A 645 -7.90 -15.18 32.26
CA GLY A 645 -8.47 -15.07 30.92
C GLY A 645 -9.15 -16.36 30.47
N CYS A 646 -10.25 -16.74 31.12
CA CYS A 646 -10.89 -18.05 30.91
C CYS A 646 -11.73 -18.20 29.63
N GLY A 647 -11.82 -17.14 28.82
CA GLY A 647 -12.61 -17.12 27.58
C GLY A 647 -14.03 -17.65 27.81
N TRP A 648 -14.45 -18.60 26.97
CA TRP A 648 -15.76 -19.27 27.06
C TRP A 648 -15.73 -20.58 27.87
N GLY A 649 -14.69 -20.79 28.70
CA GLY A 649 -14.60 -21.91 29.64
C GLY A 649 -14.14 -23.25 29.07
N SER A 650 -13.53 -23.30 27.87
CA SER A 650 -13.11 -24.57 27.26
C SER A 650 -12.01 -25.28 28.07
N MET A 651 -11.02 -24.52 28.56
CA MET A 651 -9.94 -25.06 29.38
C MET A 651 -10.45 -25.60 30.72
N SER A 652 -11.32 -24.84 31.40
CA SER A 652 -11.89 -25.24 32.70
C SER A 652 -12.73 -26.52 32.57
N ILE A 653 -13.60 -26.60 31.56
CA ILE A 653 -14.40 -27.78 31.27
C ILE A 653 -13.49 -28.98 31.02
N ARG A 654 -12.50 -28.85 30.12
CA ARG A 654 -11.63 -29.97 29.77
C ARG A 654 -10.79 -30.45 30.96
N ALA A 655 -10.20 -29.54 31.73
CA ALA A 655 -9.34 -29.90 32.86
C ALA A 655 -10.11 -30.59 33.98
N VAL A 656 -11.31 -30.11 34.33
CA VAL A 656 -12.13 -30.75 35.37
C VAL A 656 -12.67 -32.10 34.90
N GLN A 657 -13.05 -32.25 33.61
CA GLN A 657 -13.48 -33.54 33.06
C GLN A 657 -12.38 -34.60 33.11
N THR A 658 -11.13 -34.23 32.86
CA THR A 658 -10.02 -35.20 32.79
C THR A 658 -9.37 -35.48 34.14
N THR A 659 -9.38 -34.52 35.07
CA THR A 659 -8.65 -34.63 36.34
C THR A 659 -9.52 -34.60 37.59
N GLY A 660 -10.70 -33.99 37.53
CA GLY A 660 -11.54 -33.70 38.69
C GLY A 660 -11.00 -32.63 39.64
N CYS A 661 -10.05 -31.79 39.19
CA CYS A 661 -9.52 -30.67 39.99
C CYS A 661 -10.58 -29.59 40.28
N ARG A 662 -10.27 -28.65 41.19
CA ARG A 662 -11.07 -27.43 41.37
C ARG A 662 -10.54 -26.31 40.48
N TRP A 663 -11.44 -25.53 39.86
CA TRP A 663 -11.07 -24.49 38.91
C TRP A 663 -11.71 -23.14 39.23
N THR A 664 -10.92 -22.07 39.16
CA THR A 664 -11.39 -20.69 39.20
C THR A 664 -10.92 -19.97 37.94
N GLY A 665 -11.84 -19.52 37.08
CA GLY A 665 -11.54 -18.80 35.85
C GLY A 665 -11.93 -17.33 35.93
N LEU A 666 -11.06 -16.44 35.45
CA LEU A 666 -11.29 -14.99 35.44
C LEU A 666 -11.52 -14.47 34.02
N THR A 667 -12.52 -13.62 33.83
CA THR A 667 -12.71 -12.86 32.59
C THR A 667 -13.16 -11.43 32.87
N VAL A 668 -12.85 -10.52 31.95
CA VAL A 668 -13.35 -9.13 31.95
C VAL A 668 -14.41 -8.89 30.87
N SER A 669 -14.86 -9.94 30.18
CA SER A 669 -15.96 -9.89 29.21
C SER A 669 -17.22 -10.53 29.77
N LYS A 670 -18.33 -9.77 29.78
CA LYS A 670 -19.62 -10.27 30.24
C LYS A 670 -20.18 -11.34 29.31
N GLN A 671 -20.04 -11.16 28.00
CA GLN A 671 -20.54 -12.13 27.01
C GLN A 671 -19.81 -13.48 27.09
N GLN A 672 -18.50 -13.46 27.34
CA GLN A 672 -17.71 -14.67 27.58
C GLN A 672 -18.12 -15.37 28.87
N LEU A 673 -18.32 -14.60 29.94
CA LEU A 673 -18.77 -15.15 31.22
C LEU A 673 -20.15 -15.81 31.11
N GLU A 674 -21.11 -15.14 30.47
CA GLU A 674 -22.47 -15.66 30.30
C GLU A 674 -22.49 -16.99 29.52
N GLU A 675 -21.82 -17.04 28.36
CA GLU A 675 -21.73 -18.27 27.57
C GLU A 675 -20.90 -19.34 28.29
N GLY A 676 -19.80 -18.97 28.95
CA GLY A 676 -18.95 -19.89 29.71
C GLY A 676 -19.70 -20.56 30.87
N VAL A 677 -20.46 -19.79 31.64
CA VAL A 677 -21.32 -20.32 32.72
C VAL A 677 -22.40 -21.24 32.16
N ALA A 678 -23.04 -20.86 31.04
CA ALA A 678 -24.03 -21.71 30.39
C ALA A 678 -23.43 -23.06 29.94
N ARG A 679 -22.21 -23.05 29.41
CA ARG A 679 -21.48 -24.24 28.96
C ARG A 679 -21.02 -25.12 30.13
N VAL A 680 -20.50 -24.52 31.20
CA VAL A 680 -20.15 -25.25 32.43
C VAL A 680 -21.36 -25.95 33.02
N LYS A 681 -22.52 -25.26 33.05
CA LYS A 681 -23.79 -25.84 33.50
C LYS A 681 -24.25 -26.97 32.59
N ALA A 682 -24.16 -26.79 31.26
CA ALA A 682 -24.51 -27.83 30.30
C ALA A 682 -23.61 -29.08 30.38
N ALA A 683 -22.37 -28.92 30.84
CA ALA A 683 -21.43 -30.01 31.08
C ALA A 683 -21.58 -30.69 32.46
N ASP A 684 -22.47 -30.20 33.33
CA ASP A 684 -22.68 -30.69 34.70
C ASP A 684 -21.42 -30.58 35.60
N LEU A 685 -20.69 -29.46 35.50
CA LEU A 685 -19.42 -29.24 36.22
C LEU A 685 -19.44 -28.05 37.17
N SER A 686 -20.62 -27.49 37.46
CA SER A 686 -20.78 -26.28 38.27
C SER A 686 -20.23 -26.40 39.70
N ASP A 687 -20.15 -27.62 40.25
CA ASP A 687 -19.63 -27.84 41.61
C ASP A 687 -18.10 -27.67 41.70
N ASN A 688 -17.39 -27.83 40.59
CA ASN A 688 -15.92 -27.80 40.54
C ASN A 688 -15.36 -26.59 39.77
N ILE A 689 -16.19 -25.86 39.02
CA ILE A 689 -15.78 -24.71 38.20
C ILE A 689 -16.48 -23.44 38.67
N THR A 690 -15.70 -22.44 39.06
CA THR A 690 -16.19 -21.08 39.33
C THR A 690 -15.64 -20.11 38.28
N LEU A 691 -16.51 -19.41 37.55
CA LEU A 691 -16.11 -18.35 36.61
C LEU A 691 -16.49 -16.97 37.17
N LEU A 692 -15.56 -16.02 37.14
CA LEU A 692 -15.71 -14.71 37.78
C LEU A 692 -15.48 -13.56 36.78
N PHE A 693 -16.31 -12.53 36.89
CA PHE A 693 -16.06 -11.23 36.28
C PHE A 693 -15.07 -10.43 37.15
N CYS A 694 -13.77 -10.68 37.01
CA CYS A 694 -12.71 -10.05 37.81
C CYS A 694 -11.49 -9.74 36.93
N ASP A 695 -10.94 -8.55 37.07
CA ASP A 695 -9.62 -8.24 36.52
C ASP A 695 -8.54 -8.83 37.45
N TYR A 696 -7.66 -9.66 36.90
CA TYR A 696 -6.63 -10.39 37.66
C TYR A 696 -5.80 -9.49 38.59
N ARG A 697 -5.61 -8.21 38.24
CA ARG A 697 -4.85 -7.23 39.03
C ARG A 697 -5.49 -6.94 40.38
N HIS A 698 -6.78 -7.23 40.55
CA HIS A 698 -7.53 -7.00 41.79
C HIS A 698 -7.89 -8.30 42.53
N CYS A 699 -7.47 -9.46 42.03
CA CYS A 699 -7.90 -10.75 42.56
C CYS A 699 -6.89 -11.40 43.54
N SER A 700 -5.92 -10.65 44.10
CA SER A 700 -4.89 -11.17 45.03
C SER A 700 -5.46 -11.88 46.26
N HIS A 701 -6.69 -11.53 46.66
CA HIS A 701 -7.43 -12.12 47.77
C HIS A 701 -8.02 -13.51 47.47
N LEU A 702 -8.02 -13.96 46.20
CA LEU A 702 -8.55 -15.27 45.81
C LEU A 702 -7.58 -16.44 46.05
N GLY A 703 -6.28 -16.14 46.18
CA GLY A 703 -5.23 -17.16 46.34
C GLY A 703 -4.98 -17.61 47.79
N PRO A 704 -4.01 -18.52 48.01
CA PRO A 704 -3.08 -19.04 47.02
C PRO A 704 -3.57 -20.34 46.32
N PHE A 705 -3.25 -20.46 45.03
CA PHE A 705 -3.57 -21.57 44.14
C PHE A 705 -2.38 -22.53 43.96
N ASP A 706 -2.66 -23.78 43.65
CA ASP A 706 -1.64 -24.80 43.35
C ASP A 706 -1.01 -24.55 41.98
N LYS A 707 -1.85 -24.16 41.00
CA LYS A 707 -1.47 -23.94 39.61
C LYS A 707 -2.12 -22.67 39.06
N VAL A 708 -1.43 -22.02 38.11
CA VAL A 708 -1.98 -20.92 37.31
C VAL A 708 -1.87 -21.26 35.84
N ILE A 709 -2.95 -21.08 35.08
CA ILE A 709 -2.97 -21.17 33.62
C ILE A 709 -3.31 -19.78 33.06
N SER A 710 -2.60 -19.37 32.02
CA SER A 710 -2.91 -18.14 31.29
C SER A 710 -2.65 -18.36 29.80
N CYS A 711 -3.72 -18.50 29.02
CA CYS A 711 -3.62 -18.77 27.59
C CYS A 711 -3.85 -17.51 26.77
N GLU A 712 -2.81 -17.04 26.07
CA GLU A 712 -2.87 -15.91 25.11
C GLU A 712 -3.57 -14.66 25.71
N MET A 713 -3.35 -14.46 27.01
CA MET A 713 -3.82 -13.30 27.77
C MET A 713 -2.74 -12.23 27.90
N ILE A 714 -1.46 -12.63 27.93
CA ILE A 714 -0.33 -11.73 28.17
C ILE A 714 -0.22 -10.65 27.09
N GLU A 715 -0.73 -10.93 25.89
CA GLU A 715 -0.84 -10.04 24.75
C GLU A 715 -1.72 -8.82 25.05
N ALA A 716 -2.68 -8.92 25.97
CA ALA A 716 -3.52 -7.80 26.40
C ALA A 716 -2.90 -6.97 27.55
N VAL A 717 -1.74 -7.37 28.08
CA VAL A 717 -1.12 -6.73 29.26
C VAL A 717 -0.41 -5.42 28.88
N GLY A 718 0.32 -5.41 27.76
CA GLY A 718 1.20 -4.30 27.37
C GLY A 718 2.58 -4.36 28.03
N HIS A 719 3.60 -3.83 27.35
CA HIS A 719 4.99 -3.90 27.79
C HIS A 719 5.20 -3.36 29.21
N GLU A 720 4.63 -2.19 29.53
CA GLU A 720 4.84 -1.49 30.79
C GLU A 720 4.27 -2.24 31.99
N ASN A 721 3.30 -3.14 31.76
CA ASN A 721 2.59 -3.86 32.81
C ASN A 721 3.09 -5.30 33.00
N LEU A 722 4.05 -5.78 32.20
CA LEU A 722 4.60 -7.13 32.34
C LEU A 722 5.08 -7.43 33.77
N PRO A 723 5.83 -6.54 34.47
CA PRO A 723 6.25 -6.81 35.84
C PRO A 723 5.07 -6.98 36.82
N ALA A 724 4.00 -6.18 36.66
CA ALA A 724 2.81 -6.30 37.48
C ALA A 724 2.05 -7.62 37.23
N TYR A 725 2.03 -8.09 35.98
CA TYR A 725 1.43 -9.37 35.60
C TYR A 725 2.16 -10.56 36.25
N PHE A 726 3.48 -10.64 36.12
CA PHE A 726 4.27 -11.69 36.79
C PHE A 726 4.24 -11.57 38.31
N GLY A 727 4.21 -10.35 38.85
CA GLY A 727 4.00 -10.11 40.28
C GLY A 727 2.67 -10.66 40.79
N ALA A 728 1.58 -10.45 40.03
CA ALA A 728 0.27 -10.98 40.37
C ALA A 728 0.26 -12.52 40.37
N ILE A 729 0.79 -13.15 39.32
CA ILE A 729 0.93 -14.62 39.23
C ILE A 729 1.71 -15.16 40.42
N SER A 730 2.86 -14.56 40.75
CA SER A 730 3.65 -14.99 41.90
C SER A 730 2.84 -14.86 43.19
N SER A 731 2.14 -13.75 43.41
CA SER A 731 1.33 -13.55 44.63
C SER A 731 0.21 -14.57 44.80
N LEU A 732 -0.33 -15.06 43.69
CA LEU A 732 -1.44 -16.00 43.64
C LEU A 732 -1.00 -17.47 43.73
N LEU A 733 0.28 -17.77 43.51
CA LEU A 733 0.82 -19.13 43.59
C LEU A 733 1.29 -19.49 45.00
N LYS A 734 1.01 -20.72 45.44
CA LYS A 734 1.69 -21.34 46.59
C LYS A 734 3.20 -21.47 46.34
N PRO A 735 4.06 -21.45 47.38
CA PRO A 735 5.47 -21.84 47.24
C PRO A 735 5.56 -23.25 46.60
N GLY A 736 6.43 -23.42 45.60
CA GLY A 736 6.51 -24.65 44.80
C GLY A 736 5.39 -24.83 43.76
N GLY A 737 4.43 -23.91 43.67
CA GLY A 737 3.38 -23.90 42.67
C GLY A 737 3.91 -23.62 41.26
N GLN A 738 3.11 -23.98 40.25
CA GLN A 738 3.49 -23.87 38.83
C GLN A 738 2.53 -22.97 38.05
N ALA A 739 3.05 -22.16 37.14
CA ALA A 739 2.24 -21.48 36.13
C ALA A 739 2.57 -22.01 34.73
N VAL A 740 1.56 -22.14 33.87
CA VAL A 740 1.75 -22.34 32.43
C VAL A 740 1.17 -21.15 31.70
N ILE A 741 2.02 -20.44 30.96
CA ILE A 741 1.67 -19.26 30.17
C ILE A 741 1.84 -19.63 28.71
N GLN A 742 0.75 -19.58 27.93
CA GLN A 742 0.81 -19.65 26.48
C GLN A 742 0.83 -18.22 25.94
N ALA A 743 1.82 -17.86 25.13
CA ALA A 743 2.06 -16.49 24.70
C ALA A 743 2.54 -16.44 23.24
N ILE A 744 1.84 -15.68 22.42
CA ILE A 744 2.35 -15.22 21.14
C ILE A 744 3.53 -14.27 21.43
N SER A 745 4.66 -14.52 20.79
CA SER A 745 5.91 -13.86 21.12
C SER A 745 6.63 -13.29 19.91
N GLU A 746 7.13 -12.06 20.10
CA GLU A 746 8.00 -11.36 19.18
C GLU A 746 9.47 -11.77 19.46
N PRO A 747 10.29 -12.06 18.44
CA PRO A 747 11.72 -12.32 18.63
C PRO A 747 12.45 -11.18 19.37
N ASP A 748 13.35 -11.54 20.29
CA ASP A 748 14.06 -10.58 21.16
C ASP A 748 14.84 -9.52 20.37
N GLU A 749 15.40 -9.88 19.20
CA GLU A 749 16.17 -8.98 18.35
C GLU A 749 15.31 -7.84 17.77
N ARG A 750 14.00 -8.08 17.60
CA ARG A 750 13.05 -7.14 17.00
C ARG A 750 12.17 -6.44 18.03
N TYR A 751 12.11 -6.97 19.25
CA TYR A 751 11.23 -6.52 20.31
C TYR A 751 11.34 -5.02 20.64
N ALA A 752 12.55 -4.47 20.72
CA ALA A 752 12.74 -3.05 21.02
C ALA A 752 12.15 -2.13 19.92
N ALA A 753 12.25 -2.53 18.65
CA ALA A 753 11.66 -1.80 17.54
C ALA A 753 10.13 -1.97 17.49
N TYR A 754 9.64 -3.18 17.80
CA TYR A 754 8.22 -3.49 17.92
C TYR A 754 7.53 -2.69 19.04
N CYS A 755 8.18 -2.49 20.20
CA CYS A 755 7.70 -1.61 21.27
C CYS A 755 7.60 -0.14 20.85
N ALA A 756 8.39 0.28 19.85
CA ALA A 756 8.46 1.65 19.36
C ALA A 756 7.66 1.87 18.07
N SER A 757 6.78 0.94 17.67
CA SER A 757 5.97 1.02 16.45
C SER A 757 4.54 0.48 16.66
N SER A 758 3.67 0.64 15.65
CA SER A 758 2.33 0.05 15.59
C SER A 758 2.20 -0.74 14.28
N ASP A 759 1.31 -1.71 14.22
CA ASP A 759 1.09 -2.60 13.08
C ASP A 759 -0.41 -2.75 12.77
N PHE A 760 -0.74 -3.47 11.69
CA PHE A 760 -2.13 -3.68 11.29
C PHE A 760 -2.98 -4.31 12.42
N ILE A 761 -2.39 -5.21 13.21
CA ILE A 761 -3.08 -5.93 14.27
C ILE A 761 -3.50 -4.99 15.38
N ARG A 762 -2.58 -4.15 15.87
CA ARG A 762 -2.82 -3.15 16.92
C ARG A 762 -3.79 -2.05 16.49
N GLU A 763 -3.85 -1.72 15.21
CA GLU A 763 -4.73 -0.67 14.72
C GLU A 763 -6.17 -1.17 14.50
N HIS A 764 -6.33 -2.38 13.93
CA HIS A 764 -7.60 -2.84 13.35
C HIS A 764 -8.22 -4.09 13.99
N ILE A 765 -7.42 -4.91 14.69
CA ILE A 765 -7.87 -6.20 15.25
C ILE A 765 -7.84 -6.19 16.78
N PHE A 766 -6.67 -6.00 17.38
CA PHE A 766 -6.47 -5.98 18.84
C PHE A 766 -5.88 -4.65 19.29
N PRO A 767 -6.69 -3.58 19.40
CA PRO A 767 -6.23 -2.32 19.96
C PRO A 767 -5.64 -2.50 21.36
N GLY A 768 -4.43 -1.98 21.57
CA GLY A 768 -3.65 -2.17 22.80
C GLY A 768 -2.92 -3.51 22.89
N GLY A 769 -3.12 -4.44 21.96
CA GLY A 769 -2.40 -5.72 21.94
C GLY A 769 -0.88 -5.53 21.84
N HIS A 770 -0.12 -6.33 22.58
CA HIS A 770 1.33 -6.25 22.64
C HIS A 770 1.96 -7.64 22.82
N LEU A 771 2.65 -8.12 21.79
CA LEU A 771 3.37 -9.41 21.83
C LEU A 771 4.67 -9.28 22.64
N PRO A 772 4.82 -9.90 23.82
CA PRO A 772 6.07 -9.86 24.57
C PRO A 772 7.16 -10.74 23.93
N SER A 773 8.43 -10.44 24.15
CA SER A 773 9.52 -11.37 23.84
C SER A 773 9.83 -12.30 25.02
N MET A 774 10.50 -13.43 24.74
CA MET A 774 10.96 -14.34 25.80
C MET A 774 11.88 -13.63 26.79
N GLY A 775 12.86 -12.86 26.32
CA GLY A 775 13.72 -12.05 27.18
C GLY A 775 12.94 -11.04 28.02
N ALA A 776 11.96 -10.34 27.44
CA ALA A 776 11.13 -9.38 28.18
C ALA A 776 10.27 -10.03 29.26
N MET A 777 9.75 -11.23 29.02
CA MET A 777 9.01 -12.00 30.02
C MET A 777 9.92 -12.44 31.18
N VAL A 778 11.10 -12.97 30.89
CA VAL A 778 12.08 -13.37 31.90
C VAL A 778 12.54 -12.18 32.73
N ASP A 779 12.80 -11.04 32.08
CA ASP A 779 13.19 -9.81 32.75
C ASP A 779 12.08 -9.26 33.65
N ALA A 780 10.83 -9.29 33.20
CA ALA A 780 9.68 -8.86 33.98
C ALA A 780 9.40 -9.77 35.20
N ALA A 781 9.76 -11.05 35.13
CA ALA A 781 9.62 -12.00 36.23
C ALA A 781 10.72 -11.86 37.31
N ARG A 782 11.78 -11.09 37.08
CA ARG A 782 12.88 -10.92 38.05
C ARG A 782 12.36 -10.40 39.39
N GLY A 783 12.84 -11.00 40.48
CA GLY A 783 12.43 -10.65 41.84
C GLY A 783 11.08 -11.21 42.30
N THR A 784 10.33 -11.90 41.43
CA THR A 784 9.05 -12.53 41.80
C THR A 784 9.22 -13.95 42.36
N GLY A 785 10.41 -14.54 42.25
CA GLY A 785 10.67 -15.95 42.60
C GLY A 785 10.18 -16.97 41.57
N LEU A 786 9.66 -16.51 40.43
CA LEU A 786 9.31 -17.34 39.27
C LEU A 786 10.53 -17.55 38.38
N PHE A 787 10.74 -18.78 37.91
CA PHE A 787 11.76 -19.12 36.91
C PHE A 787 11.19 -20.07 35.86
N VAL A 788 11.69 -19.97 34.63
CA VAL A 788 11.28 -20.84 33.52
C VAL A 788 11.87 -22.24 33.71
N GLN A 789 11.02 -23.25 33.63
CA GLN A 789 11.42 -24.67 33.69
C GLN A 789 11.38 -25.35 32.33
N GLU A 790 10.43 -24.97 31.47
CA GLU A 790 10.21 -25.58 30.17
C GLU A 790 9.57 -24.58 29.20
N CYS A 791 9.88 -24.68 27.92
CA CYS A 791 9.30 -23.86 26.86
C CYS A 791 9.15 -24.69 25.58
N THR A 792 7.97 -24.66 24.96
CA THR A 792 7.67 -25.32 23.68
C THR A 792 7.09 -24.32 22.70
N ASP A 793 7.63 -24.23 21.49
CA ASP A 793 7.08 -23.41 20.40
C ASP A 793 6.01 -24.18 19.62
N ILE A 794 4.77 -23.72 19.71
CA ILE A 794 3.62 -24.22 18.95
C ILE A 794 3.25 -23.29 17.78
N GLY A 795 4.05 -22.26 17.49
CA GLY A 795 3.80 -21.29 16.42
C GLY A 795 3.41 -21.90 15.06
N PRO A 796 4.10 -22.95 14.56
CA PRO A 796 3.72 -23.61 13.31
C PRO A 796 2.28 -24.17 13.29
N HIS A 797 1.77 -24.60 14.45
CA HIS A 797 0.38 -25.07 14.57
C HIS A 797 -0.64 -23.92 14.53
N TYR A 798 -0.21 -22.70 14.89
CA TYR A 798 -1.07 -21.53 14.80
C TYR A 798 -1.33 -21.14 13.35
N ALA A 799 -0.34 -21.28 12.46
CA ALA A 799 -0.55 -21.06 11.02
C ALA A 799 -1.68 -21.96 10.46
N ILE A 800 -1.70 -23.24 10.85
CA ILE A 800 -2.75 -24.20 10.45
C ILE A 800 -4.11 -23.78 11.04
N THR A 801 -4.13 -23.37 12.31
CA THR A 801 -5.34 -22.88 12.99
C THR A 801 -5.94 -21.66 12.27
N LEU A 802 -5.10 -20.67 11.93
CA LEU A 802 -5.52 -19.44 11.24
C LEU A 802 -6.01 -19.73 9.83
N ARG A 803 -5.41 -20.69 9.13
CA ARG A 803 -5.90 -21.15 7.83
C ARG A 803 -7.28 -21.79 7.94
N ALA A 804 -7.49 -22.67 8.92
CA ALA A 804 -8.81 -23.28 9.15
C ALA A 804 -9.88 -22.22 9.46
N TRP A 805 -9.56 -21.20 10.26
CA TRP A 805 -10.44 -20.07 10.51
C TRP A 805 -10.71 -19.24 9.25
N ARG A 806 -9.68 -18.96 8.44
CA ARG A 806 -9.83 -18.25 7.16
C ARG A 806 -10.74 -19.00 6.19
N GLU A 807 -10.54 -20.30 6.03
CA GLU A 807 -11.36 -21.14 5.15
C GLU A 807 -12.82 -21.19 5.62
N ALA A 808 -13.05 -21.28 6.94
CA ALA A 808 -14.40 -21.18 7.50
C ALA A 808 -15.02 -19.79 7.26
N TRP A 809 -14.25 -18.71 7.48
CA TRP A 809 -14.67 -17.33 7.24
C TRP A 809 -15.03 -17.05 5.77
N GLU A 810 -14.30 -17.66 4.83
CA GLU A 810 -14.59 -17.59 3.40
C GLU A 810 -15.86 -18.36 3.04
N ARG A 811 -16.03 -19.58 3.58
CA ARG A 811 -17.22 -20.40 3.35
C ARG A 811 -18.51 -19.76 3.91
N GLU A 812 -18.42 -19.14 5.08
CA GLU A 812 -19.56 -18.53 5.77
C GLU A 812 -19.81 -17.05 5.39
N ARG A 813 -19.17 -16.54 4.33
CA ARG A 813 -19.29 -15.12 3.90
C ARG A 813 -20.74 -14.64 3.83
N ALA A 814 -21.65 -15.45 3.28
CA ALA A 814 -23.06 -15.08 3.18
C ALA A 814 -23.73 -14.90 4.55
N ALA A 815 -23.47 -15.82 5.49
CA ALA A 815 -24.01 -15.75 6.85
C ALA A 815 -23.42 -14.54 7.61
N ILE A 816 -22.12 -14.26 7.44
CA ILE A 816 -21.46 -13.09 8.03
C ILE A 816 -22.11 -11.79 7.55
N LEU A 817 -22.34 -11.63 6.24
CA LEU A 817 -23.01 -10.43 5.72
C LEU A 817 -24.47 -10.32 6.22
N GLN A 818 -25.16 -11.44 6.42
CA GLN A 818 -26.52 -11.46 7.00
C GLN A 818 -26.55 -11.04 8.48
N LEU A 819 -25.47 -11.23 9.24
CA LEU A 819 -25.32 -10.70 10.59
C LEU A 819 -25.16 -9.16 10.63
N GLY A 820 -25.06 -8.50 9.48
CA GLY A 820 -24.96 -7.04 9.37
C GLY A 820 -23.54 -6.50 9.22
N TYR A 821 -22.53 -7.36 9.09
CA TYR A 821 -21.16 -6.91 8.81
C TYR A 821 -20.99 -6.45 7.36
N SER A 822 -20.17 -5.42 7.16
CA SER A 822 -19.86 -4.91 5.82
C SER A 822 -18.83 -5.78 5.09
N GLU A 823 -18.78 -5.65 3.76
CA GLU A 823 -17.72 -6.27 2.93
C GLU A 823 -16.31 -5.90 3.40
N ARG A 824 -16.14 -4.64 3.82
CA ARG A 824 -14.89 -4.13 4.39
C ARG A 824 -14.50 -4.88 5.66
N TYR A 825 -15.46 -5.17 6.53
CA TYR A 825 -15.23 -5.94 7.75
C TYR A 825 -14.89 -7.41 7.43
N TRP A 826 -15.57 -8.00 6.44
CA TRP A 826 -15.24 -9.34 5.97
C TRP A 826 -13.81 -9.42 5.42
N ARG A 827 -13.41 -8.44 4.59
CA ARG A 827 -12.02 -8.29 4.10
C ARG A 827 -11.01 -8.09 5.22
N LYS A 828 -11.37 -7.33 6.26
CA LYS A 828 -10.52 -7.11 7.45
C LYS A 828 -10.11 -8.42 8.11
N PHE A 829 -11.07 -9.29 8.42
CA PHE A 829 -10.80 -10.58 9.06
C PHE A 829 -10.07 -11.56 8.13
N ARG A 830 -10.43 -11.56 6.84
CA ARG A 830 -9.70 -12.34 5.83
C ARG A 830 -8.22 -11.96 5.76
N PHE A 831 -7.92 -10.66 5.75
CA PHE A 831 -6.54 -10.16 5.76
C PHE A 831 -5.84 -10.49 7.07
N TYR A 832 -6.51 -10.28 8.22
CA TYR A 832 -5.98 -10.63 9.53
C TYR A 832 -5.52 -12.10 9.61
N PHE A 833 -6.38 -13.05 9.23
CA PHE A 833 -6.02 -14.47 9.29
C PHE A 833 -4.84 -14.78 8.39
N ALA A 834 -4.84 -14.30 7.13
CA ALA A 834 -3.74 -14.54 6.20
C ALA A 834 -2.42 -13.86 6.63
N TYR A 835 -2.51 -12.68 7.26
CA TYR A 835 -1.37 -11.90 7.77
C TYR A 835 -0.69 -12.63 8.93
N CYS A 836 -1.46 -13.09 9.91
CA CYS A 836 -0.93 -13.85 11.02
C CYS A 836 -0.47 -15.25 10.58
N GLU A 837 -1.18 -15.92 9.67
CA GLU A 837 -0.78 -17.21 9.09
C GLU A 837 0.63 -17.12 8.50
N ALA A 838 0.87 -16.13 7.64
CA ALA A 838 2.17 -15.90 7.03
C ALA A 838 3.27 -15.59 8.06
N ALA A 839 2.94 -14.84 9.12
CA ALA A 839 3.88 -14.50 10.18
C ALA A 839 4.34 -15.73 10.98
N PHE A 840 3.43 -16.64 11.34
CA PHE A 840 3.77 -17.89 12.01
C PHE A 840 4.50 -18.88 11.09
N ASP A 841 4.06 -19.03 9.83
CA ASP A 841 4.67 -19.95 8.86
C ASP A 841 6.15 -19.63 8.57
N ALA A 842 6.47 -18.33 8.62
CA ALA A 842 7.81 -17.81 8.44
C ALA A 842 8.63 -17.70 9.74
N LYS A 843 8.05 -18.06 10.90
CA LYS A 843 8.63 -17.83 12.24
C LYS A 843 9.03 -16.37 12.46
N TYR A 844 8.25 -15.46 11.87
CA TYR A 844 8.38 -14.04 12.13
C TYR A 844 7.91 -13.72 13.55
N ILE A 845 6.86 -14.41 14.00
CA ILE A 845 6.40 -14.48 15.40
C ILE A 845 6.28 -15.95 15.82
N HIS A 846 6.29 -16.18 17.12
CA HIS A 846 6.21 -17.50 17.76
C HIS A 846 4.96 -17.60 18.64
N ASN A 847 4.60 -18.81 19.07
CA ASN A 847 3.64 -19.00 20.14
C ASN A 847 4.19 -20.04 21.11
N PHE A 848 4.58 -19.60 22.30
CA PHE A 848 5.25 -20.46 23.27
C PHE A 848 4.28 -20.93 24.35
N GLN A 849 4.34 -22.21 24.71
CA GLN A 849 3.84 -22.70 26.00
C GLN A 849 5.01 -22.77 26.99
N ILE A 850 4.94 -21.99 28.06
CA ILE A 850 6.04 -21.76 28.99
C ILE A 850 5.61 -22.18 30.39
N ARG A 851 6.35 -23.13 30.98
CA ARG A 851 6.17 -23.52 32.38
C ARG A 851 7.09 -22.71 33.28
N TRP A 852 6.49 -22.07 34.27
CA TRP A 852 7.14 -21.33 35.33
C TRP A 852 6.95 -22.03 36.67
N SER A 853 7.98 -22.03 37.50
CA SER A 853 7.95 -22.60 38.85
C SER A 853 8.27 -21.53 39.88
N LYS A 854 7.53 -21.52 41.00
CA LYS A 854 7.78 -20.61 42.12
C LYS A 854 8.70 -21.27 43.14
N ALA A 855 9.77 -20.59 43.53
CA ALA A 855 10.71 -21.08 44.54
C ALA A 855 10.01 -21.43 45.88
N ILE A 856 10.46 -22.50 46.53
CA ILE A 856 9.93 -23.01 47.81
C ILE A 856 10.45 -22.17 48.99
N ASP A 857 11.66 -21.62 48.90
CA ASP A 857 12.32 -20.84 49.94
C ASP A 857 12.78 -19.47 49.40
N GLN A 858 12.39 -18.38 50.07
CA GLN A 858 12.83 -17.02 49.75
C GLN A 858 14.17 -16.66 50.42
N SER A 859 14.71 -17.55 51.26
CA SER A 859 15.95 -17.35 52.03
C SER A 859 17.14 -18.20 51.58
N ALA A 860 16.96 -19.10 50.62
CA ALA A 860 18.05 -19.88 50.05
C ALA A 860 18.79 -19.06 48.98
N PRO A 861 20.11 -18.85 49.07
CA PRO A 861 20.89 -18.31 47.98
C PRO A 861 20.71 -19.23 46.77
N LEU A 862 20.44 -18.66 45.60
CA LEU A 862 20.55 -19.38 44.34
C LEU A 862 21.97 -19.99 44.29
N GLU A 863 22.09 -21.32 44.41
CA GLU A 863 23.33 -21.97 44.03
C GLU A 863 23.56 -21.69 42.54
N PRO A 864 24.70 -21.08 42.17
CA PRO A 864 24.99 -20.85 40.77
C PRO A 864 25.26 -22.21 40.12
N SER A 865 24.33 -22.67 39.27
CA SER A 865 24.60 -23.76 38.35
C SER A 865 25.81 -23.36 37.49
N SER A 866 26.94 -24.05 37.70
CA SER A 866 28.18 -24.01 36.93
C SER A 866 28.37 -22.72 36.13
N SER A 867 29.07 -21.77 36.73
CA SER A 867 29.73 -20.69 36.01
C SER A 867 30.59 -21.30 34.88
N GLN A 868 30.04 -21.37 33.67
CA GLN A 868 30.87 -21.13 32.51
C GLN A 868 31.39 -19.71 32.70
N GLU A 869 32.70 -19.61 32.95
CA GLU A 869 33.40 -18.34 32.97
C GLU A 869 33.08 -17.61 31.68
N LEU A 870 32.19 -16.62 31.76
CA LEU A 870 32.20 -15.52 30.82
C LEU A 870 33.60 -14.90 30.92
N PRO A 871 34.30 -14.68 29.79
CA PRO A 871 35.63 -14.08 29.83
C PRO A 871 35.53 -12.75 30.58
N LYS A 872 36.23 -12.66 31.72
CA LYS A 872 36.56 -11.38 32.34
C LYS A 872 37.56 -10.70 31.42
N GLU A 873 37.07 -10.07 30.35
CA GLU A 873 37.88 -9.04 29.72
C GLU A 873 38.05 -7.89 30.72
N PRO A 874 39.27 -7.36 30.87
CA PRO A 874 39.45 -6.12 31.61
C PRO A 874 38.58 -5.06 30.96
N ILE A 875 38.10 -4.09 31.73
CA ILE A 875 37.60 -2.82 31.19
C ILE A 875 38.79 -2.14 30.49
N THR A 876 39.07 -2.55 29.26
CA THR A 876 40.01 -1.90 28.38
C THR A 876 39.36 -0.58 27.97
N LYS A 877 40.15 0.49 28.09
CA LYS A 877 39.90 1.84 27.56
C LYS A 877 38.85 1.79 26.44
N ALA A 878 37.69 2.40 26.68
CA ALA A 878 36.64 2.55 25.66
C ALA A 878 37.28 2.97 24.34
N ALA A 879 37.39 2.03 23.41
CA ALA A 879 37.75 2.34 22.04
C ALA A 879 36.66 3.28 21.51
N ALA A 880 37.07 4.35 20.83
CA ALA A 880 36.12 5.23 20.16
C ALA A 880 35.18 4.37 19.28
N PRO A 881 33.86 4.59 19.28
CA PRO A 881 32.96 3.71 18.54
C PRO A 881 33.25 3.73 17.04
N ALA A 882 33.40 2.56 16.44
CA ALA A 882 33.44 2.34 14.99
C ALA A 882 32.02 2.36 14.37
N ASP A 883 31.19 3.33 14.75
CA ASP A 883 29.91 3.57 14.09
C ASP A 883 30.16 4.45 12.84
N PRO A 884 29.78 3.99 11.63
CA PRO A 884 29.99 4.75 10.39
C PRO A 884 29.38 6.14 10.43
N VAL A 885 28.26 6.34 11.14
CA VAL A 885 27.60 7.65 11.25
C VAL A 885 28.44 8.60 12.08
N THR A 886 28.94 8.17 13.24
CA THR A 886 29.87 8.92 14.09
C THR A 886 31.17 9.22 13.35
N GLN A 887 31.72 8.27 12.60
CA GLN A 887 32.94 8.51 11.80
C GLN A 887 32.70 9.47 10.63
N VAL A 888 31.56 9.39 9.95
CA VAL A 888 31.18 10.32 8.88
C VAL A 888 30.92 11.71 9.44
N LEU A 889 30.24 11.85 10.58
CA LEU A 889 29.99 13.14 11.22
C LEU A 889 31.28 13.76 11.77
N LEU A 890 32.20 12.95 12.32
CA LEU A 890 33.55 13.40 12.72
C LEU A 890 34.37 13.81 11.50
N ALA A 891 34.33 13.04 10.41
CA ALA A 891 35.01 13.36 9.16
C ALA A 891 34.47 14.66 8.55
N ILE A 892 33.15 14.86 8.54
CA ILE A 892 32.51 16.10 8.09
C ILE A 892 32.91 17.26 9.02
N TYR A 893 32.95 17.07 10.33
CA TYR A 893 33.40 18.09 11.28
C TYR A 893 34.85 18.51 11.03
N PHE A 894 35.78 17.54 10.96
CA PHE A 894 37.20 17.83 10.70
C PHE A 894 37.45 18.36 9.29
N PHE A 895 36.66 17.92 8.30
CA PHE A 895 36.70 18.44 6.94
C PHE A 895 36.23 19.90 6.89
N LEU A 896 35.06 20.22 7.47
CA LEU A 896 34.55 21.59 7.55
C LEU A 896 35.50 22.49 8.34
N ALA A 897 36.02 22.02 9.49
CA ALA A 897 37.03 22.74 10.25
C ALA A 897 38.31 22.97 9.44
N GLY A 898 38.79 21.97 8.68
CA GLY A 898 39.96 22.10 7.81
C GLY A 898 39.76 23.06 6.63
N CYS A 899 38.59 23.01 5.99
CA CYS A 899 38.21 23.94 4.92
C CYS A 899 38.16 25.39 5.44
N VAL A 900 37.60 25.60 6.63
CA VAL A 900 37.55 26.92 7.28
C VAL A 900 38.96 27.39 7.66
N VAL A 901 39.79 26.55 8.30
CA VAL A 901 41.16 26.89 8.72
C VAL A 901 42.09 27.26 7.56
N SER A 902 41.86 26.73 6.37
CA SER A 902 42.70 27.02 5.19
C SER A 902 42.69 28.49 4.74
N GLN A 903 41.71 29.29 5.18
CA GLN A 903 41.54 30.69 4.74
C GLN A 903 42.17 31.74 5.68
N SER A 904 42.47 31.42 6.94
CA SER A 904 43.12 32.35 7.88
C SER A 904 43.91 31.63 8.98
N ARG A 905 45.14 32.11 9.27
CA ARG A 905 46.00 31.52 10.32
C ARG A 905 45.41 31.64 11.73
N MET A 906 44.55 32.63 12.00
CA MET A 906 43.87 32.76 13.30
C MET A 906 42.86 31.63 13.56
N LEU A 907 42.36 30.97 12.52
CA LEU A 907 41.37 29.91 12.66
C LEU A 907 41.93 28.63 13.30
N TRP A 908 43.26 28.49 13.43
CA TRP A 908 43.89 27.45 14.27
C TRP A 908 43.49 27.54 15.75
N VAL A 909 43.02 28.71 16.21
CA VAL A 909 42.47 28.89 17.56
C VAL A 909 41.20 28.06 17.76
N MET A 910 40.42 27.78 16.70
CA MET A 910 39.20 26.98 16.80
C MET A 910 39.46 25.53 17.24
N PRO A 911 40.25 24.70 16.52
CA PRO A 911 40.54 23.33 16.94
C PRO A 911 41.35 23.29 18.23
N ALA A 912 42.24 24.27 18.48
CA ALA A 912 42.96 24.37 19.74
C ALA A 912 42.01 24.61 20.93
N ALA A 913 41.04 25.52 20.79
CA ALA A 913 40.02 25.75 21.81
C ALA A 913 39.14 24.52 22.05
N SER A 914 38.72 23.80 20.99
CA SER A 914 37.98 22.54 21.15
C SER A 914 38.76 21.50 21.96
N ALA A 915 40.06 21.37 21.70
CA ALA A 915 40.93 20.45 22.45
C ALA A 915 41.08 20.87 23.93
N VAL A 916 41.22 22.16 24.19
CA VAL A 916 41.27 22.71 25.56
C VAL A 916 39.98 22.42 26.32
N PHE A 917 38.80 22.66 25.72
CA PHE A 917 37.51 22.33 26.36
C PHE A 917 37.34 20.83 26.62
N ALA A 918 37.84 19.97 25.73
CA ALA A 918 37.85 18.53 25.97
C ALA A 918 38.72 18.13 27.18
N CYS A 919 39.89 18.75 27.34
CA CYS A 919 40.74 18.57 28.51
C CYS A 919 40.08 19.09 29.79
N ILE A 920 39.44 20.27 29.73
CA ILE A 920 38.68 20.83 30.86
C ILE A 920 37.55 19.88 31.27
N LEU A 921 36.77 19.37 30.31
CA LEU A 921 35.70 18.41 30.60
C LEU A 921 36.24 17.14 31.27
N ALA A 922 37.34 16.58 30.76
CA ALA A 922 37.97 15.40 31.36
C ALA A 922 38.42 15.66 32.80
N THR A 923 38.96 16.86 33.06
CA THR A 923 39.41 17.29 34.39
C THR A 923 38.24 17.50 35.33
N VAL A 924 37.17 18.15 34.87
CA VAL A 924 35.92 18.35 35.61
C VAL A 924 35.27 17.02 35.95
N ALA A 925 35.21 16.08 35.00
CA ALA A 925 34.66 14.74 35.24
C ALA A 925 35.49 13.98 36.31
N ALA A 926 36.82 14.01 36.19
CA ALA A 926 37.70 13.39 37.18
C ALA A 926 37.54 14.01 38.57
N ALA A 927 37.55 15.34 38.69
CA ALA A 927 37.37 16.05 39.96
C ALA A 927 35.97 15.83 40.56
N SER A 928 34.91 15.86 39.74
CA SER A 928 33.52 15.71 40.20
C SER A 928 33.23 14.30 40.71
N SER A 929 33.84 13.28 40.08
CA SER A 929 33.77 11.89 40.55
C SER A 929 34.40 11.69 41.94
N LEU A 930 35.37 12.54 42.31
CA LEU A 930 36.05 12.51 43.62
C LEU A 930 35.29 13.32 44.67
N LEU A 931 34.68 14.45 44.28
CA LEU A 931 34.16 15.46 45.21
C LEU A 931 32.65 15.38 45.51
N SER A 932 31.83 14.78 44.64
CA SER A 932 30.35 14.79 44.80
C SER A 932 29.75 13.38 44.83
N SER A 933 29.05 13.03 45.91
CA SER A 933 28.26 11.80 46.00
C SER A 933 27.03 11.84 45.09
N SER A 934 26.38 13.00 44.96
CA SER A 934 25.21 13.19 44.08
C SER A 934 25.55 13.08 42.59
N TYR A 935 26.79 13.39 42.19
CA TYR A 935 27.26 13.16 40.82
C TYR A 935 27.41 11.66 40.54
N ARG A 936 27.92 10.88 41.52
CA ARG A 936 28.15 9.44 41.38
C ARG A 936 26.86 8.62 41.27
N SER A 937 25.73 9.13 41.77
CA SER A 937 24.42 8.47 41.65
C SER A 937 23.72 8.70 40.30
N LEU A 938 24.26 9.57 39.43
CA LEU A 938 23.74 9.78 38.08
C LEU A 938 24.12 8.62 37.15
N SER A 939 23.28 8.33 36.14
CA SER A 939 23.64 7.42 35.06
C SER A 939 24.85 7.93 34.28
N VAL A 940 25.51 7.08 33.49
CA VAL A 940 26.66 7.48 32.66
C VAL A 940 26.32 8.66 31.76
N GLU A 941 25.12 8.68 31.18
CA GLU A 941 24.61 9.79 30.38
C GLU A 941 24.32 11.03 31.23
N GLY A 942 23.77 10.85 32.43
CA GLY A 942 23.49 11.95 33.37
C GLY A 942 24.77 12.63 33.86
N GLN A 943 25.83 11.86 34.11
CA GLN A 943 27.17 12.35 34.46
C GLN A 943 27.80 13.14 33.31
N ALA A 944 27.66 12.64 32.08
CA ALA A 944 28.14 13.34 30.89
C ALA A 944 27.41 14.69 30.72
N TRP A 945 26.07 14.70 30.81
CA TRP A 945 25.28 15.93 30.73
C TRP A 945 25.66 16.95 31.80
N TRP A 946 25.82 16.50 33.05
CA TRP A 946 26.16 17.38 34.17
C TRP A 946 27.53 18.06 33.96
N CYS A 947 28.56 17.31 33.57
CA CYS A 947 29.86 17.89 33.29
C CYS A 947 29.83 18.84 32.09
N THR A 948 29.10 18.48 31.03
CA THR A 948 28.98 19.31 29.83
C THR A 948 28.26 20.62 30.11
N ASP A 949 27.16 20.60 30.86
CA ASP A 949 26.42 21.81 31.25
C ASP A 949 27.25 22.71 32.18
N LEU A 950 28.09 22.12 33.06
CA LEU A 950 29.00 22.89 33.92
C LEU A 950 30.10 23.60 33.13
N VAL A 951 30.71 22.91 32.16
CA VAL A 951 31.70 23.52 31.26
C VAL A 951 31.04 24.63 30.42
N HIS A 952 29.80 24.42 29.97
CA HIS A 952 29.03 25.44 29.25
C HIS A 952 28.76 26.67 30.11
N LEU A 953 28.31 26.49 31.35
CA LEU A 953 28.08 27.59 32.29
C LEU A 953 29.32 28.47 32.47
N VAL A 954 30.50 27.85 32.66
CA VAL A 954 31.77 28.56 32.84
C VAL A 954 32.16 29.32 31.56
N TYR A 955 32.04 28.68 30.40
CA TYR A 955 32.30 29.33 29.11
C TYR A 955 31.39 30.54 28.91
N SER A 956 30.07 30.38 29.08
CA SER A 956 29.10 31.47 28.91
C SER A 956 29.41 32.66 29.82
N ALA A 957 29.80 32.42 31.07
CA ALA A 957 30.17 33.47 32.01
C ALA A 957 31.43 34.25 31.58
N LEU A 958 32.48 33.53 31.16
CA LEU A 958 33.74 34.15 30.74
C LEU A 958 33.60 34.90 29.41
N SER A 959 32.90 34.30 28.44
CA SER A 959 32.65 34.92 27.13
C SER A 959 31.77 36.16 27.26
N PHE A 960 30.73 36.11 28.10
CA PHE A 960 29.92 37.29 28.39
C PHE A 960 30.75 38.41 29.01
N ALA A 961 31.56 38.11 30.03
CA ALA A 961 32.39 39.12 30.71
C ALA A 961 33.41 39.77 29.77
N ALA A 962 34.06 38.98 28.91
CA ALA A 962 35.03 39.49 27.93
C ALA A 962 34.37 40.34 26.84
N ALA A 963 33.22 39.91 26.32
CA ALA A 963 32.46 40.68 25.34
C ALA A 963 31.90 41.98 25.95
N ALA A 964 31.39 41.93 27.19
CA ALA A 964 30.91 43.09 27.94
C ALA A 964 32.03 44.12 28.18
N ALA A 965 33.22 43.66 28.55
CA ALA A 965 34.38 44.53 28.72
C ALA A 965 34.78 45.21 27.41
N TYR A 966 34.80 44.48 26.29
CA TYR A 966 35.09 45.08 24.98
C TYR A 966 34.06 46.15 24.59
N VAL A 967 32.76 45.88 24.77
CA VAL A 967 31.69 46.86 24.50
C VAL A 967 31.74 48.06 25.44
N ALA A 968 32.13 47.86 26.70
CA ALA A 968 32.33 48.96 27.64
C ALA A 968 33.45 49.91 27.19
N HIS A 969 34.53 49.39 26.60
CA HIS A 969 35.62 50.17 26.03
C HIS A 969 35.31 50.75 24.64
N HIS A 970 34.42 50.13 23.88
CA HIS A 970 33.98 50.57 22.56
C HIS A 970 32.45 50.56 22.44
N PRO A 971 31.73 51.55 23.04
CA PRO A 971 30.26 51.54 23.09
C PRO A 971 29.60 51.57 21.70
N SER A 972 30.29 52.15 20.71
CA SER A 972 29.86 52.16 19.31
C SER A 972 29.80 50.77 18.67
N ALA A 973 30.41 49.75 19.29
CA ALA A 973 30.28 48.34 18.88
C ALA A 973 28.85 47.81 18.95
N LEU A 974 27.94 48.48 19.68
CA LEU A 974 26.50 48.14 19.67
C LEU A 974 25.73 48.77 18.48
N SER A 975 26.36 49.68 17.74
CA SER A 975 25.73 50.41 16.64
C SER A 975 25.79 49.63 15.32
N VAL A 976 24.64 49.53 14.64
CA VAL A 976 24.43 48.80 13.37
C VAL A 976 25.24 49.39 12.20
N THR A 977 25.72 50.63 12.33
CA THR A 977 26.45 51.33 11.27
C THR A 977 27.94 51.50 11.56
N TRP A 978 28.45 50.93 12.64
CA TRP A 978 29.83 51.15 13.06
C TRP A 978 30.78 50.11 12.47
N THR A 979 31.80 50.59 11.76
CA THR A 979 32.95 49.80 11.30
C THR A 979 34.15 50.11 12.20
N PRO A 980 34.77 49.12 12.85
CA PRO A 980 35.92 49.36 13.72
C PRO A 980 37.11 49.89 12.91
N THR A 981 37.87 50.84 13.45
CA THR A 981 39.20 51.18 12.90
C THR A 981 40.18 50.01 13.10
N PRO A 982 41.29 49.92 12.34
CA PRO A 982 42.28 48.84 12.52
C PRO A 982 42.81 48.67 13.95
N GLU A 983 42.90 49.77 14.72
CA GLU A 983 43.28 49.75 16.14
C GLU A 983 42.14 49.24 17.06
N GLN A 984 40.88 49.49 16.68
CA GLN A 984 39.68 49.06 17.41
C GLN A 984 39.26 47.62 17.07
N ALA A 985 39.62 47.12 15.89
CA ALA A 985 39.34 45.75 15.48
C ALA A 985 39.94 44.75 16.49
N GLY A 986 41.18 44.99 16.94
CA GLY A 986 41.81 44.33 18.10
C GLY A 986 41.92 42.80 18.01
N LEU A 987 42.79 42.20 18.82
CA LEU A 987 42.92 40.72 18.85
C LEU A 987 41.73 40.03 19.55
N LEU A 988 41.06 40.74 20.46
CA LEU A 988 40.10 40.16 21.41
C LEU A 988 38.78 39.70 20.75
N PRO A 989 38.11 40.48 19.88
CA PRO A 989 36.90 40.01 19.18
C PRO A 989 37.17 38.78 18.31
N ASP A 990 38.29 38.76 17.60
CA ASP A 990 38.71 37.64 16.74
C ASP A 990 38.92 36.37 17.56
N LEU A 991 39.62 36.51 18.69
CA LEU A 991 39.86 35.42 19.62
C LEU A 991 38.54 34.90 20.20
N LEU A 992 37.61 35.77 20.60
CA LEU A 992 36.32 35.39 21.16
C LEU A 992 35.45 34.63 20.14
N VAL A 993 35.36 35.10 18.90
CA VAL A 993 34.61 34.39 17.85
C VAL A 993 35.24 33.02 17.56
N CYS A 994 36.57 32.94 17.47
CA CYS A 994 37.27 31.66 17.24
C CYS A 994 37.12 30.68 18.41
N ILE A 995 37.26 31.14 19.66
CA ILE A 995 37.06 30.31 20.86
C ILE A 995 35.62 29.78 20.90
N SER A 996 34.65 30.61 20.53
CA SER A 996 33.22 30.25 20.52
C SER A 996 32.88 29.20 19.48
N ALA A 997 33.43 29.35 18.27
CA ALA A 997 33.31 28.33 17.24
C ALA A 997 33.95 26.99 17.71
N GLY A 998 35.12 27.06 18.36
CA GLY A 998 35.76 25.90 18.97
C GLY A 998 34.93 25.25 20.10
N PHE A 999 34.27 26.04 20.93
CA PHE A 999 33.37 25.57 21.99
C PHE A 999 32.16 24.82 21.43
N PHE A 1000 31.45 25.37 20.44
CA PHE A 1000 30.30 24.70 19.83
C PHE A 1000 30.70 23.45 19.05
N GLY A 1001 31.89 23.45 18.42
CA GLY A 1001 32.48 22.25 17.84
C GLY A 1001 32.73 21.15 18.88
N PHE A 1002 33.23 21.53 20.07
CA PHE A 1002 33.39 20.62 21.20
C PHE A 1002 32.04 20.10 21.74
N GLN A 1003 31.00 20.93 21.83
CA GLN A 1003 29.66 20.52 22.26
C GLN A 1003 29.06 19.50 21.29
N LEU A 1004 29.17 19.75 19.98
CA LEU A 1004 28.75 18.83 18.94
C LEU A 1004 29.52 17.49 19.04
N TRP A 1005 30.84 17.54 19.22
CA TRP A 1005 31.67 16.36 19.44
C TRP A 1005 31.24 15.57 20.67
N THR A 1006 30.93 16.25 21.78
CA THR A 1006 30.53 15.61 23.04
C THR A 1006 29.18 14.90 22.91
N LEU A 1007 28.19 15.54 22.27
CA LEU A 1007 26.90 14.94 21.97
C LEU A 1007 27.02 13.70 21.08
N VAL A 1008 27.89 13.79 20.06
CA VAL A 1008 28.16 12.70 19.12
C VAL A 1008 28.86 11.54 19.82
N ARG A 1009 29.97 11.82 20.53
CA ARG A 1009 30.78 10.83 21.25
C ARG A 1009 29.98 10.06 22.28
N ASN A 1010 29.14 10.75 23.06
CA ASN A 1010 28.38 10.14 24.15
C ASN A 1010 27.02 9.57 23.69
N ARG A 1011 26.77 9.50 22.37
CA ARG A 1011 25.54 8.96 21.76
C ARG A 1011 24.24 9.59 22.28
N LEU A 1012 24.27 10.88 22.62
CA LEU A 1012 23.14 11.60 23.22
C LEU A 1012 22.05 11.99 22.19
N PHE A 1013 22.12 11.43 20.97
CA PHE A 1013 21.22 11.68 19.84
C PHE A 1013 19.74 11.43 20.14
N LYS A 1014 19.43 10.42 20.97
CA LYS A 1014 18.05 9.98 21.23
C LYS A 1014 17.18 10.99 21.98
N GLN A 1015 17.79 11.99 22.64
CA GLN A 1015 17.07 12.95 23.48
C GLN A 1015 17.05 14.39 22.90
N THR A 1016 17.98 14.76 22.02
CA THR A 1016 18.17 16.17 21.59
C THR A 1016 18.68 16.37 20.16
N TYR A 1017 18.03 15.76 19.14
CA TYR A 1017 18.34 16.04 17.72
C TYR A 1017 18.34 17.55 17.38
N LEU A 1018 17.44 18.31 18.02
CA LEU A 1018 17.36 19.76 17.91
C LEU A 1018 18.63 20.46 18.41
N GLY A 1019 19.28 19.92 19.46
CA GLY A 1019 20.54 20.45 19.99
C GLY A 1019 21.71 20.23 19.03
N ILE A 1020 21.76 19.09 18.35
CA ILE A 1020 22.77 18.80 17.32
C ILE A 1020 22.65 19.76 16.14
N ILE A 1021 21.43 19.96 15.65
CA ILE A 1021 21.16 20.92 14.56
C ILE A 1021 21.53 22.34 15.02
N HIS A 1022 21.15 22.71 16.25
CA HIS A 1022 21.45 24.02 16.82
C HIS A 1022 22.96 24.29 16.92
N PHE A 1023 23.74 23.38 17.51
CA PHE A 1023 25.18 23.54 17.64
C PHE A 1023 25.91 23.46 16.29
N ALA A 1024 25.42 22.65 15.35
CA ALA A 1024 25.95 22.64 13.99
C ALA A 1024 25.72 23.97 13.26
N LEU A 1025 24.53 24.57 13.39
CA LEU A 1025 24.24 25.90 12.83
C LEU A 1025 25.13 26.98 13.47
N LEU A 1026 25.30 26.97 14.79
CA LEU A 1026 26.18 27.92 15.48
C LEU A 1026 27.65 27.76 15.04
N LEU A 1027 28.13 26.52 14.91
CA LEU A 1027 29.48 26.25 14.39
C LEU A 1027 29.69 26.84 12.99
N VAL A 1028 28.71 26.68 12.09
CA VAL A 1028 28.75 27.24 10.73
C VAL A 1028 28.77 28.78 10.77
N LEU A 1029 27.91 29.39 11.58
CA LEU A 1029 27.80 30.86 11.67
C LEU A 1029 29.07 31.50 12.23
N PHE A 1030 29.58 30.99 13.36
CA PHE A 1030 30.80 31.51 13.98
C PHE A 1030 32.06 31.20 13.16
N GLY A 1031 32.11 30.04 12.51
CA GLY A 1031 33.20 29.70 11.58
C GLY A 1031 33.23 30.60 10.34
N ALA A 1032 32.07 30.87 9.74
CA ALA A 1032 31.96 31.76 8.59
C ALA A 1032 32.31 33.22 8.94
N ALA A 1033 31.88 33.71 10.11
CA ALA A 1033 32.20 35.05 10.58
C ALA A 1033 33.71 35.22 10.87
N ALA A 1034 34.34 34.21 11.48
CA ALA A 1034 35.78 34.21 11.72
C ALA A 1034 36.60 34.19 10.42
N SER A 1035 36.11 33.50 9.38
CA SER A 1035 36.77 33.46 8.06
C SER A 1035 36.71 34.79 7.30
N LYS A 1036 35.69 35.64 7.54
CA LYS A 1036 35.43 36.86 6.77
C LYS A 1036 35.79 38.16 7.50
N ALA A 1037 36.39 38.06 8.68
CA ALA A 1037 36.77 39.18 9.53
C ALA A 1037 35.59 40.13 9.92
N GLN A 1038 34.39 39.57 10.18
CA GLN A 1038 33.17 40.33 10.47
C GLN A 1038 32.67 40.08 11.90
N HIS A 1039 33.17 40.88 12.86
CA HIS A 1039 33.15 40.51 14.29
C HIS A 1039 32.09 41.23 15.14
N THR A 1040 31.73 42.47 14.82
CA THR A 1040 30.93 43.34 15.70
C THR A 1040 29.48 42.87 15.93
N PRO A 1041 28.71 42.48 14.89
CA PRO A 1041 27.37 41.96 15.08
C PRO A 1041 27.30 40.65 15.87
N LEU A 1042 28.29 39.78 15.67
CA LEU A 1042 28.37 38.50 16.35
C LEU A 1042 28.78 38.66 17.81
N LEU A 1043 29.70 39.57 18.12
CA LEU A 1043 30.09 39.90 19.49
C LEU A 1043 28.91 40.46 20.30
N THR A 1044 28.09 41.31 19.67
CA THR A 1044 26.84 41.80 20.28
C THR A 1044 25.81 40.68 20.47
N ALA A 1045 25.68 39.79 19.49
CA ALA A 1045 24.82 38.60 19.61
C ALA A 1045 25.29 37.68 20.75
N MET A 1046 26.60 37.46 20.92
CA MET A 1046 27.19 36.68 22.03
C MET A 1046 26.88 37.29 23.40
N LEU A 1047 27.06 38.62 23.52
CA LEU A 1047 26.72 39.38 24.73
C LEU A 1047 25.25 39.17 25.13
N LEU A 1048 24.37 39.17 24.13
CA LEU A 1048 22.94 38.99 24.35
C LEU A 1048 22.57 37.51 24.57
N SER A 1049 23.24 36.54 23.94
CA SER A 1049 22.88 35.12 24.01
C SER A 1049 23.42 34.38 25.22
N GLU A 1050 24.60 34.76 25.73
CA GLU A 1050 25.27 34.00 26.80
C GLU A 1050 24.77 34.36 28.21
N LEU A 1051 24.31 35.59 28.44
CA LEU A 1051 23.85 36.05 29.75
C LEU A 1051 22.71 35.19 30.34
N PRO A 1052 21.65 34.84 29.60
CA PRO A 1052 20.58 33.98 30.14
C PRO A 1052 20.94 32.50 30.14
N SER A 1053 21.87 32.06 29.29
CA SER A 1053 22.40 30.68 29.28
C SER A 1053 23.06 30.34 30.61
N ILE A 1054 23.71 31.32 31.25
CA ILE A 1054 24.28 31.18 32.60
C ILE A 1054 23.19 30.76 33.61
N PHE A 1055 22.08 31.49 33.66
CA PHE A 1055 20.99 31.18 34.59
C PHE A 1055 20.26 29.87 34.25
N HIS A 1056 20.12 29.55 32.96
CA HIS A 1056 19.48 28.31 32.51
C HIS A 1056 20.32 27.07 32.85
N MET A 1057 21.63 27.11 32.57
CA MET A 1057 22.55 26.01 32.89
C MET A 1057 22.69 25.81 34.40
N ALA A 1058 22.76 26.89 35.18
CA ALA A 1058 22.75 26.82 36.64
C ALA A 1058 21.50 26.09 37.18
N GLY A 1059 20.32 26.36 36.61
CA GLY A 1059 19.07 25.65 36.96
C GLY A 1059 19.09 24.17 36.58
N ARG A 1060 19.58 23.81 35.38
CA ARG A 1060 19.70 22.40 34.95
C ARG A 1060 20.67 21.60 35.82
N LEU A 1061 21.79 22.21 36.21
CA LEU A 1061 22.77 21.60 37.11
C LEU A 1061 22.17 21.32 38.49
N GLN A 1062 21.30 22.20 39.00
CA GLN A 1062 20.56 22.01 40.25
C GLN A 1062 19.51 20.90 40.16
N ASP A 1063 18.78 20.81 39.04
CA ASP A 1063 17.79 19.75 38.78
C ASP A 1063 18.45 18.35 38.74
N LEU A 1064 19.61 18.24 38.09
CA LEU A 1064 20.36 16.98 37.98
C LEU A 1064 20.83 16.46 39.35
N ILE A 1065 21.16 17.32 40.30
CA ILE A 1065 21.61 16.92 41.65
C ILE A 1065 20.47 16.83 42.68
N GLY A 1066 19.21 16.94 42.24
CA GLY A 1066 18.03 16.64 43.06
C GLY A 1066 17.58 17.74 44.03
N VAL A 1067 17.99 19.01 43.83
CA VAL A 1067 17.48 20.12 44.65
C VAL A 1067 16.06 20.49 44.20
N PRO A 1068 15.03 20.42 45.07
CA PRO A 1068 13.64 20.43 44.62
C PRO A 1068 13.14 21.82 44.21
N LEU A 1069 12.79 21.98 42.92
CA LEU A 1069 11.95 23.07 42.42
C LEU A 1069 10.46 22.67 42.42
N ALA A 1070 9.57 23.59 42.84
CA ALA A 1070 8.12 23.35 42.92
C ALA A 1070 7.52 22.86 41.58
N SER A 1071 6.65 21.84 41.63
CA SER A 1071 6.15 21.04 40.49
C SER A 1071 5.51 21.84 39.35
N TRP A 1072 4.81 22.94 39.65
CA TRP A 1072 4.15 23.76 38.63
C TRP A 1072 5.15 24.60 37.79
N LYS A 1073 6.29 24.99 38.39
CA LYS A 1073 7.37 25.70 37.67
C LYS A 1073 8.04 24.76 36.66
N ARG A 1074 8.22 23.48 37.00
CA ARG A 1074 8.75 22.42 36.11
C ARG A 1074 7.91 22.18 34.85
N MET A 1075 6.59 22.17 34.96
CA MET A 1075 5.69 21.91 33.82
C MET A 1075 5.64 23.08 32.84
N THR A 1076 5.71 24.32 33.35
CA THR A 1076 5.70 25.53 32.51
C THR A 1076 7.02 25.69 31.76
N MET A 1077 8.15 25.31 32.41
CA MET A 1077 9.49 25.33 31.80
C MET A 1077 9.61 24.41 30.59
N ARG A 1078 9.19 23.13 30.71
CA ARG A 1078 9.26 22.15 29.60
C ARG A 1078 8.37 22.51 28.42
N LYS A 1079 7.16 23.06 28.66
CA LYS A 1079 6.24 23.47 27.59
C LYS A 1079 6.76 24.68 26.81
N CYS A 1080 7.40 25.63 27.50
CA CYS A 1080 8.06 26.73 26.82
C CYS A 1080 9.25 26.26 25.99
N GLU A 1081 10.13 25.38 26.51
CA GLU A 1081 11.29 24.85 25.77
C GLU A 1081 10.93 24.19 24.43
N VAL A 1082 9.90 23.35 24.42
CA VAL A 1082 9.46 22.62 23.21
C VAL A 1082 8.94 23.56 22.12
N LEU A 1083 8.38 24.71 22.50
CA LEU A 1083 7.84 25.71 21.56
C LEU A 1083 8.84 26.82 21.22
N THR A 1084 9.70 27.23 22.15
CA THR A 1084 10.62 28.36 21.93
C THR A 1084 11.88 27.97 21.13
N LEU A 1085 12.36 26.74 21.28
CA LEU A 1085 13.58 26.27 20.61
C LEU A 1085 13.42 26.23 19.08
N PRO A 1086 12.33 25.69 18.49
CA PRO A 1086 12.17 25.65 17.05
C PRO A 1086 11.89 27.03 16.45
N LEU A 1087 10.98 27.80 17.07
CA LEU A 1087 10.46 29.06 16.52
C LEU A 1087 11.45 30.22 16.62
N PHE A 1088 12.26 30.28 17.67
CA PHE A 1088 13.09 31.46 17.96
C PHE A 1088 14.60 31.18 17.98
N GLN A 1089 15.03 29.91 18.00
CA GLN A 1089 16.44 29.55 17.84
C GLN A 1089 16.68 28.87 16.49
N LEU A 1090 16.06 27.72 16.22
CA LEU A 1090 16.39 26.97 15.01
C LEU A 1090 15.99 27.67 13.71
N ILE A 1091 14.75 28.17 13.61
CA ILE A 1091 14.28 28.83 12.37
C ILE A 1091 15.11 30.09 12.06
N PRO A 1092 15.36 31.03 13.00
CA PRO A 1092 16.22 32.18 12.72
C PRO A 1092 17.66 31.79 12.37
N HIS A 1093 18.32 30.92 13.14
CA HIS A 1093 19.71 30.51 12.84
C HIS A 1093 19.81 29.73 11.53
N PHE A 1094 18.79 28.97 11.15
CA PHE A 1094 18.73 28.25 9.87
C PHE A 1094 18.52 29.20 8.69
N LEU A 1095 17.56 30.13 8.78
CA LEU A 1095 17.33 31.14 7.74
C LEU A 1095 18.56 32.03 7.56
N ILE A 1096 19.21 32.39 8.67
CA ILE A 1096 20.45 33.17 8.66
C ILE A 1096 21.61 32.37 8.05
N ALA A 1097 21.80 31.11 8.43
CA ALA A 1097 22.83 30.26 7.83
C ALA A 1097 22.60 30.08 6.32
N LEU A 1098 21.35 29.93 5.88
CA LEU A 1098 20.99 29.84 4.47
C LEU A 1098 21.29 31.15 3.72
N ASP A 1099 20.98 32.30 4.31
CA ASP A 1099 21.27 33.62 3.75
C ASP A 1099 22.78 33.88 3.64
N VAL A 1100 23.56 33.53 4.67
CA VAL A 1100 25.04 33.63 4.67
C VAL A 1100 25.68 32.73 3.61
N ILE A 1101 25.09 31.55 3.35
CA ILE A 1101 25.55 30.64 2.29
C ILE A 1101 25.26 31.24 0.90
N GLN A 1102 24.11 31.89 0.71
CA GLN A 1102 23.67 32.41 -0.58
C GLN A 1102 24.25 33.80 -0.91
N HIS A 1103 24.50 34.62 0.11
CA HIS A 1103 24.90 36.02 -0.02
C HIS A 1103 26.14 36.30 0.85
N PRO A 1104 27.35 36.34 0.25
CA PRO A 1104 28.59 36.46 1.01
C PRO A 1104 28.71 37.69 1.91
N ASP A 1105 27.99 38.76 1.60
CA ASP A 1105 27.97 40.04 2.35
C ASP A 1105 26.85 40.12 3.40
N ALA A 1106 26.06 39.06 3.59
CA ALA A 1106 24.86 39.04 4.43
C ALA A 1106 25.08 39.48 5.89
N PHE A 1107 26.27 39.26 6.46
CA PHE A 1107 26.61 39.72 7.81
C PHE A 1107 26.58 41.25 7.98
N THR A 1108 26.61 42.01 6.88
CA THR A 1108 26.53 43.49 6.89
C THR A 1108 25.10 44.01 6.64
N ALA A 1109 24.15 43.12 6.32
CA ALA A 1109 22.78 43.50 6.02
C ALA A 1109 22.01 43.90 7.29
N ARG A 1110 21.33 45.06 7.26
CA ARG A 1110 20.55 45.58 8.40
C ARG A 1110 19.44 44.63 8.87
N SER A 1111 18.91 43.81 7.97
CA SER A 1111 17.91 42.77 8.23
C SER A 1111 18.43 41.65 9.13
N TYR A 1112 19.68 41.21 8.93
CA TYR A 1112 20.34 40.19 9.76
C TYR A 1112 20.41 40.65 11.22
N TYR A 1113 20.88 41.88 11.45
CA TYR A 1113 21.05 42.44 12.80
C TYR A 1113 19.69 42.61 13.51
N GLY A 1114 18.67 43.07 12.79
CA GLY A 1114 17.32 43.24 13.32
C GLY A 1114 16.69 41.91 13.76
N ILE A 1115 16.85 40.85 12.97
CA ILE A 1115 16.33 39.51 13.28
C ILE A 1115 17.11 38.87 14.44
N ALA A 1116 18.44 38.98 14.44
CA ALA A 1116 19.29 38.45 15.51
C ALA A 1116 19.03 39.15 16.85
N VAL A 1117 18.96 40.49 16.87
CA VAL A 1117 18.68 41.26 18.09
C VAL A 1117 17.25 41.04 18.58
N ALA A 1118 16.24 41.01 17.70
CA ALA A 1118 14.86 40.74 18.10
C ALA A 1118 14.68 39.32 18.68
N GLY A 1119 15.30 38.31 18.05
CA GLY A 1119 15.35 36.94 18.55
C GLY A 1119 16.03 36.85 19.92
N CYS A 1120 17.20 37.46 20.07
CA CYS A 1120 17.95 37.46 21.32
C CYS A 1120 17.26 38.26 22.44
N LEU A 1121 16.69 39.43 22.17
CA LEU A 1121 15.94 40.22 23.16
C LEU A 1121 14.70 39.48 23.66
N TYR A 1122 13.99 38.77 22.78
CA TYR A 1122 12.84 37.96 23.17
C TYR A 1122 13.26 36.75 24.03
N ILE A 1123 14.34 36.05 23.65
CA ILE A 1123 14.93 34.96 24.44
C ILE A 1123 15.39 35.47 25.81
N ASN A 1124 15.98 36.66 25.87
CA ASN A 1124 16.43 37.30 27.09
C ASN A 1124 15.25 37.67 27.99
N ALA A 1125 14.16 38.21 27.44
CA ALA A 1125 12.94 38.47 28.20
C ALA A 1125 12.30 37.17 28.72
N ALA A 1126 12.26 36.12 27.91
CA ALA A 1126 11.72 34.82 28.29
C ALA A 1126 12.55 34.13 29.38
N ASN A 1127 13.88 34.16 29.27
CA ASN A 1127 14.79 33.53 30.23
C ASN A 1127 15.01 34.38 31.49
N LEU A 1128 15.01 35.72 31.41
CA LEU A 1128 14.98 36.60 32.57
C LEU A 1128 13.68 36.40 33.36
N ARG A 1129 12.53 36.28 32.67
CA ARG A 1129 11.27 35.88 33.30
C ARG A 1129 11.38 34.52 33.99
N LYS A 1130 12.05 33.53 33.37
CA LYS A 1130 12.34 32.24 34.02
C LYS A 1130 13.23 32.42 35.26
N ALA A 1131 14.33 33.14 35.18
CA ALA A 1131 15.25 33.38 36.30
C ALA A 1131 14.57 34.13 37.47
N VAL A 1132 13.80 35.18 37.18
CA VAL A 1132 12.96 35.91 38.13
C VAL A 1132 11.96 34.96 38.80
N LEU A 1133 11.28 34.09 38.03
CA LEU A 1133 10.37 33.09 38.58
C LEU A 1133 11.09 31.98 39.36
N THR A 1134 12.35 31.69 39.08
CA THR A 1134 13.16 30.66 39.74
C THR A 1134 13.77 31.17 41.05
N TYR A 1135 14.29 32.40 41.09
CA TYR A 1135 15.13 32.91 42.18
C TYR A 1135 14.48 33.95 43.10
N LEU A 1136 13.35 34.59 42.73
CA LEU A 1136 12.61 35.40 43.70
C LEU A 1136 11.82 34.50 44.67
N PRO A 1137 11.98 34.69 45.99
CA PRO A 1137 11.12 34.04 46.97
C PRO A 1137 9.67 34.38 46.63
N SER A 1138 8.78 33.38 46.62
CA SER A 1138 7.36 33.68 46.60
C SER A 1138 7.01 34.37 47.91
N THR A 1139 6.93 35.69 47.93
CA THR A 1139 6.23 36.42 48.99
C THR A 1139 4.74 36.15 48.82
N LYS A 1140 4.28 34.99 49.31
CA LYS A 1140 2.92 34.92 49.83
C LYS A 1140 2.99 35.32 51.30
N PRO A 1141 2.19 36.29 51.76
CA PRO A 1141 2.12 36.59 53.18
C PRO A 1141 1.63 35.34 53.91
N SER A 1142 2.46 34.80 54.79
CA SER A 1142 2.01 33.82 55.77
C SER A 1142 1.06 34.54 56.72
N ALA A 1143 -0.23 34.26 56.59
CA ALA A 1143 -1.13 34.45 57.72
C ALA A 1143 -0.70 33.45 58.81
N ALA A 1144 0.11 33.91 59.75
CA ALA A 1144 0.28 33.26 61.03
C ALA A 1144 0.10 34.32 62.12
N ARG A 1145 -1.06 34.29 62.79
CA ARG A 1145 -1.09 34.65 64.20
C ARG A 1145 -0.23 33.62 64.93
N GLY A 1146 0.65 34.11 65.79
CA GLY A 1146 1.05 33.39 67.00
C GLY A 1146 2.51 32.95 67.08
N HIS A 1147 3.32 33.87 67.58
CA HIS A 1147 4.36 33.64 68.59
C HIS A 1147 5.61 32.80 68.26
N ALA A 1148 6.72 33.55 68.22
CA ALA A 1148 7.84 33.49 69.18
C ALA A 1148 9.20 33.00 68.68
N HIS A 1149 10.18 33.90 68.94
CA HIS A 1149 11.63 33.75 69.13
C HIS A 1149 12.58 33.57 67.94
N HIS A 1150 13.49 34.56 67.84
CA HIS A 1150 14.95 34.51 67.57
C HIS A 1150 15.47 33.33 66.74
N GLU A 1151 16.16 33.51 65.60
CA GLU A 1151 17.30 34.39 65.24
C GLU A 1151 17.33 34.61 63.71
#